data_AF-A0A9P5AJD2-F1
#
_entry.id   AF-A0A9P5AJD2-F1
#
_cell.length_a   1.000
_cell.length_b   1.000
_cell.length_c   1.000
_cell.angle_alpha   90.00
_cell.angle_beta   90.00
_cell.angle_gamma   90.00
#
_symmetry.space_group_name_H-M   'P 1'
#
loop_
_entity.id
_entity.type
_entity.pdbx_description
1 polymer ?
#
loop_
_entity_poly.entity_id
_entity_poly.type
_entity_poly.pdbx_seq_one_letter_code
_entity_poly.pdbx_strand_id
1 'polypeptide(L)'
;MAAKELQVDVLVIGAGPTGLGAAKRLQHLNSVDWLIVDSNEKPGGLASTDTTPEGFLFDVGGHVIFSHYKYFDDVINEALPKPDDWYEHQRISYVRYQGLWVPYPFQNNIAVLPKEEQARCLGDLIDAAIQARVRSISDKPANFDEWNIRNVGERLNEIFMRPYNFKVWAIPTTKMNSTWVGERVAAPNVKLVTTNAILGKAAGGWGPNATFRFPARGGTGGIWTAVADTLDQNKTRFGDHGAVTKVDADAKTVYLKDGTIVKYGALISTMAIDQLAESIGNAKLQKSLKPLYYSSTNVIGVGIRGKRPESIGDKCWLYFPEDNAPFYRATIFSNYSPYNQPSEDVKLATKQLANGDKSASSEPASGPYWSIMLEVSESSYKPVKQATLLEESIQGLINTDLLKPDDEIVSTYIRRFDHGYPTPTLERDAALSEALPYLYDKDILSRGRFGAWKYEVGNQDHSFMQGVEAVDNIISGGLELTLSNPDFVNSRKNTERRLAGIKGALVPDQFKMKFTSLLALAGAIAPAVAAPAKVDKACSNPAKRIEWRELDPADQKGYIDAVLCLKTKPSRMGLKSSLYDDFPHLHYNLNSWIHGGSPFLPWHRYFGVVYERALRDCGYTGPYTYWDWTKDTEGLRLSPVMASENGFGGNGNPDKTETTAGGTLKCVTDGPFAELRPEYLETSPRNLIDGGHCLHRNLPEVNEPEAFATMAKTFGPEGIEEVQASGNWSHYSRSLEGGPHGSIHASLGGEMNPTTSPNEPLFFLHHAQIDRLWWLWQKENSTRFTEYNGLYKNMNQTEPQEVSLDDILMMGGIDDDVTVRDVMDPTKGVLCYTY
;
A
#
# COMPACT_ATOMS: atom_id res chain seq x y z
N MET A 1 40.27 -17.38 -15.80
CA MET A 1 39.29 -16.79 -16.75
C MET A 1 38.86 -15.45 -16.17
N ALA A 2 38.77 -14.39 -16.97
CA ALA A 2 38.33 -13.09 -16.46
C ALA A 2 36.91 -13.19 -15.92
N ALA A 3 36.64 -12.58 -14.75
CA ALA A 3 35.29 -12.54 -14.18
C ALA A 3 34.34 -11.84 -15.17
N LYS A 4 33.17 -12.44 -15.42
CA LYS A 4 32.15 -11.82 -16.28
C LYS A 4 31.58 -10.62 -15.53
N GLU A 5 31.71 -9.42 -16.11
CA GLU A 5 31.21 -8.19 -15.54
C GLU A 5 29.93 -7.78 -16.27
N LEU A 6 28.88 -7.49 -15.49
CA LEU A 6 27.59 -6.98 -15.95
C LEU A 6 27.36 -5.60 -15.33
N GLN A 7 26.64 -4.74 -16.02
CA GLN A 7 26.24 -3.42 -15.52
C GLN A 7 24.78 -3.20 -15.90
N VAL A 8 23.97 -2.80 -14.92
CA VAL A 8 22.55 -2.50 -15.08
C VAL A 8 22.17 -1.25 -14.29
N ASP A 9 21.09 -0.58 -14.67
CA ASP A 9 20.59 0.57 -13.91
C ASP A 9 19.93 0.09 -12.62
N VAL A 10 19.11 -0.97 -12.68
CA VAL A 10 18.44 -1.54 -11.51
C VAL A 10 18.73 -3.05 -11.39
N LEU A 11 19.37 -3.43 -10.29
CA LEU A 11 19.54 -4.84 -9.91
C LEU A 11 18.46 -5.23 -8.91
N VAL A 12 17.81 -6.38 -9.12
CA VAL A 12 16.85 -6.98 -8.20
C VAL A 12 17.42 -8.28 -7.64
N ILE A 13 17.55 -8.39 -6.31
CA ILE A 13 17.98 -9.62 -5.63
C ILE A 13 16.75 -10.31 -5.01
N GLY A 14 16.48 -11.52 -5.49
CA GLY A 14 15.37 -12.38 -5.09
C GLY A 14 14.22 -12.35 -6.10
N ALA A 15 13.67 -13.52 -6.41
CA ALA A 15 12.56 -13.78 -7.31
C ALA A 15 11.34 -14.35 -6.56
N GLY A 16 11.17 -13.94 -5.30
CA GLY A 16 9.89 -14.02 -4.60
C GLY A 16 8.89 -12.96 -5.09
N PRO A 17 7.68 -12.87 -4.50
CA PRO A 17 6.66 -11.92 -4.93
C PRO A 17 7.17 -10.48 -5.08
N THR A 18 7.95 -9.99 -4.12
CA THR A 18 8.53 -8.64 -4.17
C THR A 18 9.42 -8.41 -5.38
N GLY A 19 10.39 -9.30 -5.60
CA GLY A 19 11.34 -9.11 -6.70
C GLY A 19 10.69 -9.31 -8.06
N LEU A 20 9.74 -10.24 -8.17
CA LEU A 20 8.91 -10.38 -9.37
C LEU A 20 8.01 -9.15 -9.59
N GLY A 21 7.52 -8.50 -8.53
CA GLY A 21 6.83 -7.21 -8.62
C GLY A 21 7.71 -6.11 -9.18
N ALA A 22 8.94 -6.00 -8.67
CA ALA A 22 9.93 -5.06 -9.20
C ALA A 22 10.25 -5.35 -10.68
N ALA A 23 10.63 -6.59 -11.01
CA ALA A 23 10.95 -6.98 -12.39
C ALA A 23 9.77 -6.77 -13.36
N LYS A 24 8.55 -7.10 -12.93
CA LYS A 24 7.36 -6.90 -13.76
C LYS A 24 7.08 -5.42 -13.99
N ARG A 25 7.31 -4.55 -12.99
CA ARG A 25 7.20 -3.10 -13.15
C ARG A 25 8.31 -2.51 -14.03
N LEU A 26 9.55 -2.95 -13.85
CA LEU A 26 10.70 -2.56 -14.68
C LEU A 26 10.45 -2.93 -16.15
N GLN A 27 9.96 -4.14 -16.41
CA GLN A 27 9.59 -4.58 -17.76
C GLN A 27 8.42 -3.79 -18.33
N HIS A 28 7.41 -3.49 -17.51
CA HIS A 28 6.24 -2.73 -17.95
C HIS A 28 6.63 -1.29 -18.34
N LEU A 29 7.48 -0.63 -17.54
CA LEU A 29 7.95 0.72 -17.84
C LEU A 29 8.95 0.75 -19.01
N ASN A 30 9.79 -0.29 -19.11
CA ASN A 30 10.79 -0.48 -20.16
C ASN A 30 11.67 0.75 -20.41
N SER A 31 12.01 1.49 -19.35
CA SER A 31 12.75 2.76 -19.43
C SER A 31 14.22 2.66 -19.06
N VAL A 32 14.62 1.64 -18.29
CA VAL A 32 15.98 1.45 -17.77
C VAL A 32 16.41 0.00 -17.95
N ASP A 33 17.72 -0.27 -17.95
CA ASP A 33 18.23 -1.64 -17.96
C ASP A 33 18.16 -2.28 -16.57
N TRP A 34 17.89 -3.58 -16.54
CA TRP A 34 17.66 -4.28 -15.29
C TRP A 34 17.98 -5.78 -15.38
N LEU A 35 18.31 -6.34 -14.23
CA LEU A 35 18.56 -7.78 -14.04
C LEU A 35 17.91 -8.24 -12.74
N ILE A 36 17.23 -9.39 -12.75
CA ILE A 36 16.78 -10.07 -11.54
C ILE A 36 17.59 -11.36 -11.33
N VAL A 37 18.08 -11.55 -10.11
CA VAL A 37 18.85 -12.74 -9.71
C VAL A 37 18.17 -13.47 -8.55
N ASP A 38 18.26 -14.79 -8.52
CA ASP A 38 17.84 -15.60 -7.37
C ASP A 38 18.77 -16.81 -7.24
N SER A 39 19.00 -17.28 -6.00
CA SER A 39 19.81 -18.47 -5.71
C SER A 39 19.06 -19.77 -5.98
N ASN A 40 17.74 -19.74 -5.99
CA ASN A 40 16.86 -20.86 -6.29
C ASN A 40 16.55 -20.92 -7.80
N GLU A 41 16.46 -22.12 -8.36
CA GLU A 41 16.11 -22.32 -9.77
C GLU A 41 14.65 -21.95 -10.06
N LYS A 42 13.76 -22.23 -9.11
CA LYS A 42 12.33 -21.91 -9.24
C LYS A 42 12.00 -20.57 -8.55
N PRO A 43 11.33 -19.65 -9.27
CA PRO A 43 10.86 -18.40 -8.68
C PRO A 43 9.66 -18.65 -7.76
N GLY A 44 9.39 -17.69 -6.86
CA GLY A 44 8.27 -17.72 -5.92
C GLY A 44 8.69 -17.58 -4.45
N GLY A 45 9.94 -17.88 -4.09
CA GLY A 45 10.44 -17.74 -2.72
C GLY A 45 9.56 -18.48 -1.70
N LEU A 46 9.14 -17.78 -0.64
CA LEU A 46 8.20 -18.34 0.37
C LEU A 46 6.76 -18.53 -0.12
N ALA A 47 6.44 -18.16 -1.37
CA ALA A 47 5.15 -18.43 -2.00
C ALA A 47 5.24 -19.59 -3.02
N SER A 48 6.27 -20.44 -2.89
CA SER A 48 6.46 -21.61 -3.75
C SER A 48 5.62 -22.82 -3.29
N THR A 49 5.61 -23.85 -4.13
CA THR A 49 4.96 -25.14 -3.85
C THR A 49 5.95 -26.27 -4.09
N ASP A 50 6.09 -27.14 -3.11
CA ASP A 50 6.85 -28.39 -3.21
C ASP A 50 5.94 -29.54 -3.62
N THR A 51 6.52 -30.63 -4.13
CA THR A 51 5.79 -31.84 -4.51
C THR A 51 6.49 -33.07 -3.93
N THR A 52 5.74 -33.94 -3.26
CA THR A 52 6.30 -35.20 -2.73
C THR A 52 6.49 -36.21 -3.86
N PRO A 53 7.34 -37.25 -3.66
CA PRO A 53 7.51 -38.32 -4.65
C PRO A 53 6.21 -39.02 -5.05
N GLU A 54 5.22 -39.05 -4.15
CA GLU A 54 3.90 -39.64 -4.37
C GLU A 54 2.93 -38.72 -5.13
N GLY A 55 3.33 -37.48 -5.46
CA GLY A 55 2.53 -36.54 -6.25
C GLY A 55 1.60 -35.63 -5.45
N PHE A 56 1.86 -35.43 -4.15
CA PHE A 56 1.12 -34.46 -3.33
C PHE A 56 1.81 -33.10 -3.35
N LEU A 57 1.03 -32.03 -3.51
CA LEU A 57 1.55 -30.66 -3.48
C LEU A 57 1.42 -30.09 -2.06
N PHE A 58 2.42 -29.33 -1.63
CA PHE A 58 2.39 -28.56 -0.39
C PHE A 58 3.00 -27.19 -0.61
N ASP A 59 2.21 -26.14 -0.37
CA ASP A 59 2.71 -24.77 -0.35
C ASP A 59 3.63 -24.56 0.86
N VAL A 60 4.45 -23.52 0.82
CA VAL A 60 5.28 -23.07 1.96
C VAL A 60 4.40 -22.38 3.04
N GLY A 61 3.38 -23.08 3.53
CA GLY A 61 2.33 -22.59 4.42
C GLY A 61 0.99 -22.34 3.71
N GLY A 62 -0.07 -22.12 4.49
CA GLY A 62 -1.43 -21.89 3.97
C GLY A 62 -1.57 -20.54 3.26
N HIS A 63 -1.45 -20.57 1.93
CA HIS A 63 -1.60 -19.40 1.07
C HIS A 63 -2.97 -19.36 0.39
N VAL A 64 -3.56 -18.16 0.33
CA VAL A 64 -4.78 -17.87 -0.43
C VAL A 64 -4.63 -16.51 -1.08
N ILE A 65 -5.19 -16.31 -2.28
CA ILE A 65 -5.15 -15.02 -2.95
C ILE A 65 -6.39 -14.20 -2.63
N PHE A 66 -6.13 -13.06 -1.99
CA PHE A 66 -6.99 -11.88 -1.92
C PHE A 66 -6.07 -10.67 -2.14
N SER A 67 -6.63 -9.55 -2.60
CA SER A 67 -5.82 -8.45 -3.15
C SER A 67 -6.38 -7.10 -2.74
N HIS A 68 -5.49 -6.20 -2.34
CA HIS A 68 -5.80 -4.79 -2.13
C HIS A 68 -5.50 -3.92 -3.37
N TYR A 69 -4.96 -4.50 -4.47
CA TYR A 69 -4.39 -3.74 -5.58
C TYR A 69 -4.81 -4.27 -6.94
N LYS A 70 -5.34 -3.39 -7.80
CA LYS A 70 -5.69 -3.75 -9.18
C LYS A 70 -4.47 -4.10 -10.03
N TYR A 71 -3.32 -3.48 -9.78
CA TYR A 71 -2.08 -3.84 -10.47
C TYR A 71 -1.69 -5.32 -10.23
N PHE A 72 -1.80 -5.78 -8.98
CA PHE A 72 -1.57 -7.18 -8.65
C PHE A 72 -2.60 -8.08 -9.32
N ASP A 73 -3.89 -7.72 -9.28
CA ASP A 73 -4.94 -8.47 -9.97
C ASP A 73 -4.62 -8.65 -11.47
N ASP A 74 -4.23 -7.56 -12.15
CA ASP A 74 -3.93 -7.56 -13.57
C ASP A 74 -2.75 -8.49 -13.91
N VAL A 75 -1.67 -8.47 -13.12
CA VAL A 75 -0.48 -9.30 -13.35
C VAL A 75 -0.80 -10.78 -13.14
N ILE A 76 -1.56 -11.10 -12.09
CA ILE A 76 -1.92 -12.48 -11.79
C ILE A 76 -2.88 -13.02 -12.87
N ASN A 77 -3.74 -12.16 -13.43
CA ASN A 77 -4.59 -12.50 -14.58
C ASN A 77 -3.80 -12.62 -15.89
N GLU A 78 -2.74 -11.84 -16.09
CA GLU A 78 -1.82 -12.02 -17.23
C GLU A 78 -1.13 -13.39 -17.16
N ALA A 79 -0.67 -13.77 -15.97
CA ALA A 79 0.04 -15.03 -15.73
C ALA A 79 -0.86 -16.27 -15.88
N LEU A 80 -2.10 -16.20 -15.38
CA LEU A 80 -3.09 -17.29 -15.44
C LEU A 80 -4.42 -16.76 -16.00
N PRO A 81 -4.52 -16.61 -17.34
CA PRO A 81 -5.60 -15.85 -17.97
C PRO A 81 -6.92 -16.59 -18.13
N LYS A 82 -6.93 -17.92 -17.98
CA LYS A 82 -8.14 -18.70 -18.25
C LYS A 82 -8.99 -18.84 -16.99
N PRO A 83 -10.32 -18.84 -17.12
CA PRO A 83 -11.19 -19.12 -15.98
C PRO A 83 -10.91 -20.48 -15.31
N ASP A 84 -10.50 -21.50 -16.06
CA ASP A 84 -10.15 -22.84 -15.55
C ASP A 84 -8.75 -22.93 -14.94
N ASP A 85 -7.96 -21.85 -14.97
CA ASP A 85 -6.72 -21.72 -14.20
C ASP A 85 -7.00 -21.44 -12.70
N TRP A 86 -8.26 -21.19 -12.32
CA TRP A 86 -8.64 -20.76 -10.97
C TRP A 86 -9.81 -21.57 -10.39
N TYR A 87 -9.76 -21.79 -9.08
CA TYR A 87 -10.92 -22.15 -8.27
C TYR A 87 -11.25 -21.01 -7.31
N GLU A 88 -12.52 -20.63 -7.26
CA GLU A 88 -13.03 -19.68 -6.28
C GLU A 88 -13.60 -20.41 -5.07
N HIS A 89 -13.28 -19.91 -3.88
CA HIS A 89 -13.67 -20.51 -2.62
C HIS A 89 -14.32 -19.47 -1.70
N GLN A 90 -15.36 -19.89 -1.01
CA GLN A 90 -15.83 -19.19 0.19
C GLN A 90 -14.90 -19.53 1.34
N ARG A 91 -14.52 -18.52 2.13
CA ARG A 91 -13.61 -18.74 3.25
C ARG A 91 -14.34 -19.33 4.44
N ILE A 92 -14.16 -20.63 4.61
CA ILE A 92 -14.76 -21.41 5.69
C ILE A 92 -13.67 -21.82 6.66
N SER A 93 -13.56 -21.10 7.78
CA SER A 93 -12.51 -21.31 8.78
C SER A 93 -13.10 -21.45 10.18
N TYR A 94 -12.46 -22.31 10.98
CA TYR A 94 -12.87 -22.65 12.34
C TYR A 94 -11.69 -22.67 13.30
N VAL A 95 -11.98 -22.51 14.58
CA VAL A 95 -11.10 -22.72 15.70
C VAL A 95 -11.51 -24.01 16.42
N ARG A 96 -10.55 -24.89 16.70
CA ARG A 96 -10.75 -26.07 17.53
C ARG A 96 -10.62 -25.69 19.00
N TYR A 97 -11.69 -25.86 19.78
CA TYR A 97 -11.66 -25.55 21.22
C TYR A 97 -12.61 -26.48 21.97
N GLN A 98 -12.11 -27.20 22.99
CA GLN A 98 -12.88 -28.11 23.83
C GLN A 98 -13.77 -29.10 23.04
N GLY A 99 -13.21 -29.68 21.98
CA GLY A 99 -13.93 -30.62 21.12
C GLY A 99 -14.93 -29.97 20.14
N LEU A 100 -15.08 -28.65 20.16
CA LEU A 100 -15.98 -27.89 19.29
C LEU A 100 -15.23 -27.29 18.09
N TRP A 101 -15.95 -27.11 16.99
CA TRP A 101 -15.53 -26.29 15.86
C TRP A 101 -16.22 -24.93 15.92
N VAL A 102 -15.52 -23.94 16.49
CA VAL A 102 -16.03 -22.56 16.64
C VAL A 102 -15.75 -21.78 15.35
N PRO A 103 -16.76 -21.24 14.65
CA PRO A 103 -16.53 -20.47 13.44
C PRO A 103 -15.61 -19.26 13.69
N TYR A 104 -14.74 -18.97 12.73
CA TYR A 104 -13.90 -17.77 12.78
C TYR A 104 -14.71 -16.51 12.37
N PRO A 105 -14.55 -15.36 13.06
CA PRO A 105 -13.63 -15.10 14.18
C PRO A 105 -14.19 -15.57 15.52
N PHE A 106 -13.33 -16.17 16.36
CA PHE A 106 -13.70 -16.85 17.61
C PHE A 106 -14.53 -15.95 18.55
N GLN A 107 -14.06 -14.72 18.75
CA GLN A 107 -14.68 -13.71 19.61
C GLN A 107 -16.11 -13.35 19.20
N ASN A 108 -16.49 -13.54 17.92
CA ASN A 108 -17.85 -13.27 17.44
C ASN A 108 -18.77 -14.49 17.50
N ASN A 109 -18.23 -15.65 17.84
CA ASN A 109 -18.88 -16.96 17.70
C ASN A 109 -18.94 -17.76 18.99
N ILE A 110 -18.83 -17.10 20.15
CA ILE A 110 -18.93 -17.77 21.47
C ILE A 110 -20.30 -18.45 21.69
N ALA A 111 -21.32 -18.16 20.88
CA ALA A 111 -22.66 -18.74 20.97
C ALA A 111 -22.67 -20.28 20.93
N VAL A 112 -21.64 -20.92 20.36
CA VAL A 112 -21.50 -22.38 20.30
C VAL A 112 -20.85 -22.99 21.55
N LEU A 113 -20.26 -22.17 22.43
CA LEU A 113 -19.61 -22.63 23.66
C LEU A 113 -20.64 -23.02 24.74
N PRO A 114 -20.26 -23.76 25.80
CA PRO A 114 -21.12 -23.97 26.96
C PRO A 114 -21.61 -22.65 27.58
N LYS A 115 -22.82 -22.63 28.15
CA LYS A 115 -23.45 -21.39 28.64
C LYS A 115 -22.66 -20.68 29.74
N GLU A 116 -22.00 -21.43 30.62
CA GLU A 116 -21.12 -20.86 31.64
C GLU A 116 -19.91 -20.15 31.02
N GLU A 117 -19.33 -20.74 29.97
CA GLU A 117 -18.21 -20.15 29.25
C GLU A 117 -18.62 -18.90 28.46
N GLN A 118 -19.82 -18.92 27.86
CA GLN A 118 -20.44 -17.72 27.25
C GLN A 118 -20.57 -16.58 28.27
N ALA A 119 -21.08 -16.88 29.47
CA ALA A 119 -21.29 -15.87 30.51
C ALA A 119 -19.97 -15.23 30.96
N ARG A 120 -18.90 -16.02 31.12
CA ARG A 120 -17.57 -15.51 31.45
C ARG A 120 -16.98 -14.65 30.34
N CYS A 121 -17.06 -15.10 29.08
CA CYS A 121 -16.58 -14.33 27.94
C CYS A 121 -17.32 -12.99 27.80
N LEU A 122 -18.65 -13.00 27.97
CA LEU A 122 -19.46 -11.78 27.91
C LEU A 122 -19.18 -10.83 29.08
N GLY A 123 -18.99 -11.35 30.29
CA GLY A 123 -18.66 -10.55 31.47
C GLY A 123 -17.39 -9.73 31.25
N ASP A 124 -16.30 -10.40 30.90
CA ASP A 124 -15.00 -9.73 30.69
C ASP A 124 -14.99 -8.81 29.46
N LEU A 125 -15.76 -9.15 28.42
CA LEU A 125 -15.92 -8.28 27.25
C LEU A 125 -16.70 -7.00 27.59
N ILE A 126 -17.71 -7.09 28.45
CA ILE A 126 -18.45 -5.93 28.98
C ILE A 126 -17.51 -5.05 29.81
N ASP A 127 -16.69 -5.65 30.68
CA ASP A 127 -15.71 -4.92 31.49
C ASP A 127 -14.69 -4.19 30.60
N ALA A 128 -14.16 -4.86 29.57
CA ALA A 128 -13.26 -4.25 28.59
C ALA A 128 -13.91 -3.05 27.88
N ALA A 129 -15.19 -3.17 27.47
CA ALA A 129 -15.91 -2.11 26.79
C ALA A 129 -16.23 -0.91 27.71
N ILE A 130 -16.58 -1.15 28.98
CA ILE A 130 -16.78 -0.09 29.97
C ILE A 130 -15.47 0.67 30.20
N GLN A 131 -14.36 -0.05 30.38
CA GLN A 131 -13.05 0.57 30.55
C GLN A 131 -12.61 1.36 29.31
N ALA A 132 -12.86 0.85 28.10
CA ALA A 132 -12.54 1.56 26.87
C ALA A 132 -13.24 2.93 26.77
N ARG A 133 -14.44 3.07 27.34
CA ARG A 133 -15.23 4.32 27.26
C ARG A 133 -14.69 5.46 28.14
N VAL A 134 -13.90 5.13 29.17
CA VAL A 134 -13.37 6.10 30.14
C VAL A 134 -11.87 6.38 29.97
N ARG A 135 -11.20 5.71 29.03
CA ARG A 135 -9.76 5.90 28.79
C ARG A 135 -9.48 7.13 27.94
N SER A 136 -8.36 7.78 28.25
CA SER A 136 -7.81 8.87 27.44
C SER A 136 -7.31 8.34 26.10
N ILE A 137 -7.37 9.17 25.06
CA ILE A 137 -6.77 8.89 23.74
C ILE A 137 -5.25 8.68 23.82
N SER A 138 -4.58 9.25 24.84
CA SER A 138 -3.15 9.06 25.08
C SER A 138 -2.80 7.71 25.74
N ASP A 139 -3.77 6.99 26.28
CA ASP A 139 -3.59 5.70 26.95
C ASP A 139 -3.57 4.56 25.91
N LYS A 140 -2.41 4.35 25.28
CA LYS A 140 -2.19 3.27 24.31
C LYS A 140 -1.71 1.98 25.02
N PRO A 141 -2.10 0.78 24.52
CA PRO A 141 -1.58 -0.47 25.05
C PRO A 141 -0.07 -0.59 24.86
N ALA A 142 0.64 -1.01 25.89
CA ALA A 142 2.10 -1.14 25.88
C ALA A 142 2.58 -2.32 25.02
N ASN A 143 1.75 -3.34 24.83
CA ASN A 143 2.06 -4.54 24.05
C ASN A 143 0.78 -5.21 23.52
N PHE A 144 0.95 -6.27 22.75
CA PHE A 144 -0.15 -7.00 22.12
C PHE A 144 -1.03 -7.76 23.12
N ASP A 145 -0.48 -8.27 24.23
CA ASP A 145 -1.30 -8.92 25.26
C ASP A 145 -2.28 -7.93 25.90
N GLU A 146 -1.77 -6.75 26.25
CA GLU A 146 -2.60 -5.68 26.77
C GLU A 146 -3.63 -5.23 25.72
N TRP A 147 -3.23 -5.08 24.46
CA TRP A 147 -4.19 -4.79 23.38
C TRP A 147 -5.30 -5.86 23.33
N ASN A 148 -4.98 -7.15 23.44
CA ASN A 148 -5.98 -8.21 23.44
C ASN A 148 -6.95 -8.07 24.63
N ILE A 149 -6.45 -7.94 25.86
CA ILE A 149 -7.29 -7.76 27.05
C ILE A 149 -8.22 -6.55 26.88
N ARG A 150 -7.68 -5.43 26.39
CA ARG A 150 -8.42 -4.19 26.19
C ARG A 150 -9.50 -4.29 25.11
N ASN A 151 -9.37 -5.20 24.14
CA ASN A 151 -10.31 -5.34 23.02
C ASN A 151 -11.30 -6.51 23.20
N VAL A 152 -10.85 -7.65 23.72
CA VAL A 152 -11.67 -8.87 23.82
C VAL A 152 -12.02 -9.28 25.26
N GLY A 153 -11.42 -8.65 26.28
CA GLY A 153 -11.56 -9.07 27.68
C GLY A 153 -10.63 -10.23 28.07
N GLU A 154 -10.43 -10.44 29.38
CA GLU A 154 -9.46 -11.42 29.89
C GLU A 154 -9.80 -12.85 29.47
N ARG A 155 -11.06 -13.29 29.60
CA ARG A 155 -11.41 -14.68 29.28
C ARG A 155 -11.18 -15.06 27.82
N LEU A 156 -11.58 -14.20 26.87
CA LEU A 156 -11.33 -14.44 25.44
C LEU A 156 -9.83 -14.39 25.12
N ASN A 157 -9.07 -13.56 25.84
CA ASN A 157 -7.63 -13.56 25.72
C ASN A 157 -7.02 -14.88 26.23
N GLU A 158 -7.47 -15.35 27.40
CA GLU A 158 -7.00 -16.58 28.06
C GLU A 158 -7.23 -17.83 27.22
N ILE A 159 -8.42 -18.00 26.64
CA ILE A 159 -8.81 -19.27 25.98
C ILE A 159 -8.45 -19.32 24.50
N PHE A 160 -8.25 -18.17 23.86
CA PHE A 160 -7.96 -18.11 22.44
C PHE A 160 -6.77 -17.21 22.12
N MET A 161 -6.87 -15.89 22.33
CA MET A 161 -5.87 -14.97 21.75
C MET A 161 -4.45 -15.24 22.26
N ARG A 162 -4.25 -15.38 23.57
CA ARG A 162 -2.94 -15.63 24.18
C ARG A 162 -2.34 -16.99 23.78
N PRO A 163 -3.02 -18.14 23.96
CA PRO A 163 -2.45 -19.43 23.58
C PRO A 163 -2.26 -19.59 22.07
N TYR A 164 -3.23 -19.13 21.27
CA TYR A 164 -3.12 -19.20 19.81
C TYR A 164 -1.96 -18.34 19.28
N ASN A 165 -1.86 -17.08 19.71
CA ASN A 165 -0.79 -16.21 19.24
C ASN A 165 0.59 -16.68 19.71
N PHE A 166 0.74 -17.25 20.91
CA PHE A 166 2.01 -17.89 21.29
C PHE A 166 2.35 -19.06 20.34
N LYS A 167 1.36 -19.90 19.98
CA LYS A 167 1.56 -21.00 19.03
C LYS A 167 1.86 -20.52 17.61
N VAL A 168 1.37 -19.37 17.16
CA VAL A 168 1.68 -18.80 15.83
C VAL A 168 3.05 -18.12 15.83
N TRP A 169 3.24 -17.16 16.73
CA TRP A 169 4.38 -16.25 16.70
C TRP A 169 5.63 -16.82 17.36
N ALA A 170 5.49 -17.91 18.12
CA ALA A 170 6.56 -18.49 18.91
C ALA A 170 7.22 -17.44 19.83
N ILE A 171 6.45 -16.48 20.34
CA ILE A 171 6.91 -15.47 21.29
C ILE A 171 5.70 -15.07 22.15
N PRO A 172 5.89 -14.72 23.44
CA PRO A 172 4.79 -14.22 24.26
C PRO A 172 4.16 -12.95 23.68
N THR A 173 2.83 -12.83 23.75
CA THR A 173 2.06 -11.64 23.34
C THR A 173 2.52 -10.37 24.07
N THR A 174 3.09 -10.50 25.27
CA THR A 174 3.67 -9.38 26.05
C THR A 174 4.96 -8.81 25.47
N LYS A 175 5.57 -9.48 24.48
CA LYS A 175 6.80 -9.06 23.80
C LYS A 175 6.57 -8.53 22.38
N MET A 176 5.32 -8.46 21.96
CA MET A 176 4.93 -7.95 20.65
C MET A 176 4.32 -6.56 20.78
N ASN A 177 4.57 -5.68 19.82
CA ASN A 177 3.86 -4.41 19.70
C ASN A 177 2.43 -4.63 19.18
N SER A 178 1.60 -3.60 19.20
CA SER A 178 0.19 -3.67 18.81
C SER A 178 -0.17 -2.79 17.60
N THR A 179 0.80 -2.14 16.95
CA THR A 179 0.55 -1.21 15.82
C THR A 179 0.23 -1.94 14.52
N TRP A 180 0.64 -3.20 14.39
CA TRP A 180 0.42 -4.04 13.19
C TRP A 180 -0.97 -4.68 13.10
N VAL A 181 -1.78 -4.60 14.16
CA VAL A 181 -2.99 -5.43 14.31
C VAL A 181 -4.10 -5.09 13.32
N GLY A 182 -4.15 -3.85 12.80
CA GLY A 182 -5.06 -3.33 11.76
C GLY A 182 -6.19 -4.27 11.32
N GLU A 183 -6.10 -4.81 10.10
CA GLU A 183 -7.06 -5.79 9.56
C GLU A 183 -6.81 -7.24 10.01
N ARG A 184 -5.77 -7.49 10.81
CA ARG A 184 -5.34 -8.85 11.19
C ARG A 184 -6.11 -9.40 12.38
N VAL A 185 -6.65 -8.55 13.25
CA VAL A 185 -7.42 -8.98 14.43
C VAL A 185 -8.77 -8.27 14.47
N ALA A 186 -9.86 -9.04 14.40
CA ALA A 186 -11.21 -8.46 14.46
C ALA A 186 -11.51 -7.87 15.83
N ALA A 187 -11.79 -6.57 15.91
CA ALA A 187 -12.34 -5.97 17.11
C ALA A 187 -13.77 -6.48 17.34
N PRO A 188 -14.10 -7.07 18.50
CA PRO A 188 -15.45 -7.54 18.77
C PRO A 188 -16.41 -6.37 18.98
N ASN A 189 -17.58 -6.45 18.37
CA ASN A 189 -18.68 -5.54 18.68
C ASN A 189 -19.53 -6.16 19.79
N VAL A 190 -19.50 -5.59 21.00
CA VAL A 190 -20.21 -6.13 22.18
C VAL A 190 -21.69 -6.41 21.89
N LYS A 191 -22.38 -5.52 21.16
CA LYS A 191 -23.79 -5.73 20.81
C LYS A 191 -23.96 -6.96 19.90
N LEU A 192 -23.08 -7.12 18.91
CA LEU A 192 -23.10 -8.25 18.00
C LEU A 192 -22.83 -9.57 18.74
N VAL A 193 -21.79 -9.61 19.57
CA VAL A 193 -21.40 -10.82 20.32
C VAL A 193 -22.53 -11.23 21.27
N THR A 194 -23.09 -10.29 22.03
CA THR A 194 -24.22 -10.54 22.94
C THR A 194 -25.46 -11.00 22.17
N THR A 195 -25.78 -10.36 21.05
CA THR A 195 -26.93 -10.74 20.20
C THR A 195 -26.77 -12.17 19.68
N ASN A 196 -25.57 -12.53 19.19
CA ASN A 196 -25.28 -13.87 18.71
C ASN A 196 -25.40 -14.92 19.83
N ALA A 197 -24.87 -14.63 21.02
CA ALA A 197 -24.95 -15.53 22.17
C ALA A 197 -26.40 -15.76 22.65
N ILE A 198 -27.23 -14.70 22.66
CA ILE A 198 -28.66 -14.78 23.03
C ILE A 198 -29.45 -15.57 21.97
N LEU A 199 -29.27 -15.25 20.69
CA LEU A 199 -30.04 -15.84 19.60
C LEU A 199 -29.51 -17.21 19.14
N GLY A 200 -28.39 -17.68 19.68
CA GLY A 200 -27.74 -18.91 19.22
C GLY A 200 -27.25 -18.83 17.77
N LYS A 201 -26.81 -17.65 17.31
CA LYS A 201 -26.36 -17.42 15.94
C LYS A 201 -24.84 -17.50 15.82
N ALA A 202 -24.37 -18.14 14.75
CA ALA A 202 -23.00 -18.05 14.30
C ALA A 202 -22.84 -16.91 13.28
N ALA A 203 -21.72 -16.18 13.34
CA ALA A 203 -21.31 -15.18 12.37
C ALA A 203 -20.11 -15.69 11.56
N GLY A 204 -20.33 -15.99 10.27
CA GLY A 204 -19.27 -16.31 9.31
C GLY A 204 -18.89 -15.11 8.41
N GLY A 205 -17.86 -15.27 7.57
CA GLY A 205 -17.58 -14.35 6.45
C GLY A 205 -16.86 -13.04 6.75
N TRP A 206 -16.14 -12.91 7.89
CA TRP A 206 -15.46 -11.66 8.28
C TRP A 206 -14.06 -11.45 7.66
N GLY A 207 -13.73 -10.29 7.09
CA GLY A 207 -12.35 -9.93 6.70
C GLY A 207 -12.08 -9.97 5.19
N PRO A 208 -10.94 -9.43 4.71
CA PRO A 208 -10.69 -9.15 3.29
C PRO A 208 -10.57 -10.40 2.41
N ASN A 209 -10.42 -11.57 3.03
CA ASN A 209 -10.33 -12.87 2.37
C ASN A 209 -11.61 -13.71 2.51
N ALA A 210 -12.78 -13.10 2.79
CA ALA A 210 -14.06 -13.82 2.90
C ALA A 210 -14.40 -14.66 1.65
N THR A 211 -13.91 -14.24 0.49
CA THR A 211 -13.72 -15.07 -0.70
C THR A 211 -12.25 -15.03 -1.09
N PHE A 212 -11.76 -16.09 -1.71
CA PHE A 212 -10.42 -16.13 -2.28
C PHE A 212 -10.38 -17.01 -3.52
N ARG A 213 -9.36 -16.79 -4.35
CA ARG A 213 -9.04 -17.66 -5.48
C ARG A 213 -7.79 -18.47 -5.19
N PHE A 214 -7.74 -19.67 -5.75
CA PHE A 214 -6.58 -20.55 -5.69
C PHE A 214 -6.28 -21.11 -7.09
N PRO A 215 -5.01 -21.23 -7.50
CA PRO A 215 -4.67 -21.74 -8.83
C PRO A 215 -5.11 -23.20 -8.95
N ALA A 216 -5.67 -23.56 -10.10
CA ALA A 216 -6.12 -24.91 -10.37
C ALA A 216 -4.95 -25.89 -10.36
N ARG A 217 -3.74 -25.50 -10.77
CA ARG A 217 -2.58 -26.40 -10.87
C ARG A 217 -1.32 -25.75 -10.31
N GLY A 218 -0.41 -26.57 -9.80
CA GLY A 218 0.92 -26.13 -9.37
C GLY A 218 0.98 -25.45 -8.00
N GLY A 219 -0.13 -25.40 -7.26
CA GLY A 219 -0.24 -24.67 -5.99
C GLY A 219 0.10 -23.18 -6.14
N THR A 220 0.33 -22.49 -5.03
CA THR A 220 0.65 -21.05 -5.07
C THR A 220 1.92 -20.76 -5.89
N GLY A 221 2.90 -21.65 -5.88
CA GLY A 221 4.14 -21.52 -6.66
C GLY A 221 3.93 -21.53 -8.17
N GLY A 222 2.86 -22.18 -8.65
CA GLY A 222 2.47 -22.16 -10.06
C GLY A 222 2.18 -20.75 -10.57
N ILE A 223 1.60 -19.89 -9.73
CA ILE A 223 1.34 -18.48 -10.07
C ILE A 223 2.64 -17.74 -10.31
N TRP A 224 3.60 -17.87 -9.39
CA TRP A 224 4.85 -17.10 -9.46
C TRP A 224 5.80 -17.60 -10.54
N THR A 225 5.73 -18.90 -10.85
CA THR A 225 6.36 -19.46 -12.05
C THR A 225 5.76 -18.81 -13.31
N ALA A 226 4.43 -18.80 -13.42
CA ALA A 226 3.75 -18.20 -14.57
C ALA A 226 4.01 -16.69 -14.70
N VAL A 227 4.08 -15.93 -13.59
CA VAL A 227 4.46 -14.51 -13.60
C VAL A 227 5.90 -14.33 -14.12
N ALA A 228 6.84 -15.15 -13.64
CA ALA A 228 8.24 -15.10 -14.09
C ALA A 228 8.38 -15.47 -15.57
N ASP A 229 7.56 -16.38 -16.08
CA ASP A 229 7.54 -16.76 -17.50
C ASP A 229 7.11 -15.60 -18.43
N THR A 230 6.41 -14.59 -17.89
CA THR A 230 6.08 -13.36 -18.65
C THR A 230 7.25 -12.40 -18.81
N LEU A 231 8.36 -12.61 -18.07
CA LEU A 231 9.52 -11.74 -18.11
C LEU A 231 10.44 -12.05 -19.31
N ASP A 232 11.25 -11.07 -19.73
CA ASP A 232 12.35 -11.32 -20.65
C ASP A 232 13.39 -12.23 -19.98
N GLN A 233 13.50 -13.45 -20.49
CA GLN A 233 14.37 -14.49 -19.92
C GLN A 233 15.87 -14.14 -20.04
N ASN A 234 16.25 -13.17 -20.86
CA ASN A 234 17.64 -12.67 -20.89
C ASN A 234 17.96 -11.76 -19.69
N LYS A 235 16.93 -11.27 -18.99
CA LYS A 235 17.04 -10.42 -17.80
C LYS A 235 16.81 -11.19 -16.50
N THR A 236 16.68 -12.52 -16.56
CA THR A 236 16.54 -13.40 -15.40
C THR A 236 17.80 -14.25 -15.21
N ARG A 237 18.13 -14.54 -13.95
CA ARG A 237 19.26 -15.41 -13.58
C ARG A 237 18.96 -16.18 -12.30
N PHE A 238 18.35 -17.36 -12.44
CA PHE A 238 17.84 -18.15 -11.32
C PHE A 238 18.62 -19.44 -11.10
N GLY A 239 18.97 -19.75 -9.85
CA GLY A 239 19.71 -20.95 -9.46
C GLY A 239 21.10 -20.61 -8.94
N ASP A 240 21.95 -21.62 -8.81
CA ASP A 240 23.26 -21.49 -8.14
C ASP A 240 24.13 -20.36 -8.70
N HIS A 241 24.07 -20.13 -10.01
CA HIS A 241 24.79 -19.06 -10.70
C HIS A 241 24.22 -17.63 -10.50
N GLY A 242 23.00 -17.51 -9.98
CA GLY A 242 22.35 -16.26 -9.56
C GLY A 242 22.50 -15.96 -8.07
N ALA A 243 23.11 -16.89 -7.29
CA ALA A 243 23.26 -16.73 -5.86
C ALA A 243 24.23 -15.59 -5.52
N VAL A 244 23.77 -14.62 -4.74
CA VAL A 244 24.57 -13.51 -4.23
C VAL A 244 25.45 -13.98 -3.07
N THR A 245 26.73 -13.61 -3.08
CA THR A 245 27.70 -13.96 -2.02
C THR A 245 28.24 -12.74 -1.28
N LYS A 246 28.24 -11.56 -1.90
CA LYS A 246 28.68 -10.30 -1.30
C LYS A 246 28.00 -9.11 -1.98
N VAL A 247 27.72 -8.07 -1.20
CA VAL A 247 27.27 -6.75 -1.69
C VAL A 247 28.29 -5.72 -1.24
N ASP A 248 28.91 -5.01 -2.18
CA ASP A 248 29.74 -3.84 -1.91
C ASP A 248 28.91 -2.58 -2.16
N ALA A 249 28.33 -2.05 -1.08
CA ALA A 249 27.39 -0.94 -1.15
C ALA A 249 28.05 0.38 -1.59
N ASP A 250 29.32 0.61 -1.21
CA ASP A 250 30.05 1.83 -1.57
C ASP A 250 30.50 1.80 -3.03
N ALA A 251 30.91 0.63 -3.53
CA ALA A 251 31.26 0.44 -4.94
C ALA A 251 30.07 0.11 -5.85
N LYS A 252 28.84 0.08 -5.31
CA LYS A 252 27.61 -0.34 -5.98
C LYS A 252 27.76 -1.62 -6.81
N THR A 253 28.30 -2.67 -6.18
CA THR A 253 28.68 -3.91 -6.85
C THR A 253 28.18 -5.14 -6.09
N VAL A 254 27.61 -6.11 -6.79
CA VAL A 254 27.17 -7.40 -6.24
C VAL A 254 28.01 -8.53 -6.84
N TYR A 255 28.45 -9.45 -5.99
CA TYR A 255 29.23 -10.62 -6.39
C TYR A 255 28.37 -11.87 -6.33
N LEU A 256 28.37 -12.64 -7.42
CA LEU A 256 27.63 -13.90 -7.53
C LEU A 256 28.53 -15.10 -7.28
N LYS A 257 27.94 -16.24 -6.91
CA LYS A 257 28.63 -17.48 -6.53
C LYS A 257 29.51 -18.05 -7.64
N ASP A 258 29.17 -17.82 -8.90
CA ASP A 258 29.96 -18.29 -10.05
C ASP A 258 31.11 -17.35 -10.45
N GLY A 259 31.32 -16.27 -9.70
CA GLY A 259 32.34 -15.26 -9.96
C GLY A 259 31.90 -14.13 -10.88
N THR A 260 30.63 -14.10 -11.33
CA THR A 260 30.06 -12.95 -12.04
C THR A 260 29.98 -11.74 -11.10
N ILE A 261 30.30 -10.56 -11.62
CA ILE A 261 30.25 -9.28 -10.90
C ILE A 261 29.19 -8.41 -11.58
N VAL A 262 28.24 -7.87 -10.80
CA VAL A 262 27.16 -7.03 -11.31
C VAL A 262 27.26 -5.64 -10.68
N LYS A 263 27.54 -4.62 -11.48
CA LYS A 263 27.44 -3.21 -11.08
C LYS A 263 26.00 -2.72 -11.25
N TYR A 264 25.53 -1.92 -10.31
CA TYR A 264 24.16 -1.41 -10.31
C TYR A 264 24.11 0.11 -10.15
N GLY A 265 23.07 0.76 -10.70
CA GLY A 265 22.72 2.14 -10.38
C GLY A 265 21.97 2.24 -9.05
N ALA A 266 20.89 1.45 -8.94
CA ALA A 266 20.11 1.22 -7.72
C ALA A 266 19.91 -0.30 -7.49
N LEU A 267 19.77 -0.69 -6.23
CA LEU A 267 19.59 -2.08 -5.81
C LEU A 267 18.25 -2.25 -5.08
N ILE A 268 17.36 -3.10 -5.60
CA ILE A 268 16.21 -3.59 -4.86
C ILE A 268 16.58 -4.95 -4.28
N SER A 269 16.76 -5.03 -2.97
CA SER A 269 17.04 -6.29 -2.29
C SER A 269 15.79 -6.81 -1.60
N THR A 270 15.42 -8.05 -1.90
CA THR A 270 14.27 -8.72 -1.27
C THR A 270 14.66 -9.90 -0.40
N MET A 271 15.97 -10.12 -0.22
CA MET A 271 16.48 -11.05 0.78
C MET A 271 16.21 -10.52 2.20
N ALA A 272 16.37 -11.36 3.21
CA ALA A 272 16.17 -10.92 4.58
C ALA A 272 17.20 -9.81 4.94
N ILE A 273 16.75 -8.72 5.57
CA ILE A 273 17.60 -7.53 5.79
C ILE A 273 18.81 -7.81 6.68
N ASP A 274 18.70 -8.78 7.59
CA ASP A 274 19.80 -9.31 8.40
C ASP A 274 20.85 -10.02 7.53
N GLN A 275 20.42 -10.89 6.62
CA GLN A 275 21.30 -11.54 5.63
C GLN A 275 21.92 -10.55 4.64
N LEU A 276 21.18 -9.49 4.27
CA LEU A 276 21.70 -8.39 3.47
C LEU A 276 22.82 -7.65 4.22
N ALA A 277 22.62 -7.36 5.51
CA ALA A 277 23.63 -6.72 6.34
C ALA A 277 24.89 -7.58 6.53
N GLU A 278 24.74 -8.90 6.59
CA GLU A 278 25.85 -9.86 6.54
C GLU A 278 26.58 -9.81 5.20
N SER A 279 25.83 -9.83 4.09
CA SER A 279 26.38 -9.78 2.73
C SER A 279 27.11 -8.46 2.43
N ILE A 280 26.67 -7.36 3.05
CA ILE A 280 27.35 -6.05 3.00
C ILE A 280 28.61 -6.04 3.89
N GLY A 281 28.62 -6.82 4.98
CA GLY A 281 29.72 -6.83 5.94
C GLY A 281 29.79 -5.58 6.83
N ASN A 282 28.70 -4.82 6.96
CA ASN A 282 28.67 -3.61 7.78
C ASN A 282 28.28 -3.92 9.24
N ALA A 283 29.26 -3.83 10.15
CA ALA A 283 29.06 -4.14 11.56
C ALA A 283 28.04 -3.23 12.28
N LYS A 284 27.91 -1.95 11.86
CA LYS A 284 26.93 -1.02 12.45
C LYS A 284 25.51 -1.43 12.06
N LEU A 285 25.27 -1.69 10.77
CA LEU A 285 23.99 -2.15 10.26
C LEU A 285 23.58 -3.48 10.92
N GLN A 286 24.49 -4.46 10.96
CA GLN A 286 24.23 -5.74 11.65
C GLN A 286 23.87 -5.54 13.13
N LYS A 287 24.55 -4.63 13.84
CA LYS A 287 24.24 -4.31 15.23
C LYS A 287 22.86 -3.68 15.38
N SER A 288 22.49 -2.75 14.49
CA SER A 288 21.17 -2.08 14.51
C SER A 288 20.01 -3.05 14.28
N LEU A 289 20.25 -4.15 13.55
CA LEU A 289 19.26 -5.16 13.21
C LEU A 289 19.14 -6.30 14.23
N LYS A 290 20.08 -6.42 15.19
CA LYS A 290 20.00 -7.44 16.26
C LYS A 290 18.68 -7.50 17.05
N PRO A 291 17.97 -6.37 17.29
CA PRO A 291 16.66 -6.41 17.95
C PRO A 291 15.54 -7.00 17.10
N LEU A 292 15.72 -7.14 15.78
CA LEU A 292 14.74 -7.81 14.95
C LEU A 292 14.61 -9.27 15.37
N TYR A 293 13.37 -9.76 15.37
CA TYR A 293 13.05 -11.12 15.75
C TYR A 293 12.21 -11.76 14.66
N TYR A 294 12.38 -13.06 14.47
CA TYR A 294 11.56 -13.87 13.59
C TYR A 294 11.28 -15.22 14.22
N SER A 295 10.25 -15.90 13.73
CA SER A 295 10.04 -17.31 14.01
C SER A 295 10.23 -18.14 12.76
N SER A 296 10.84 -19.31 12.93
CA SER A 296 10.92 -20.34 11.91
C SER A 296 9.56 -21.02 11.76
N THR A 297 9.28 -21.53 10.56
CA THR A 297 8.05 -22.26 10.28
C THR A 297 8.39 -23.63 9.74
N ASN A 298 7.87 -24.65 10.40
CA ASN A 298 7.90 -26.03 9.94
C ASN A 298 6.58 -26.31 9.24
N VAL A 299 6.65 -26.66 7.96
CA VAL A 299 5.48 -27.09 7.19
C VAL A 299 5.49 -28.61 7.12
N ILE A 300 4.39 -29.22 7.53
CA ILE A 300 4.20 -30.66 7.52
C ILE A 300 3.02 -30.98 6.60
N GLY A 301 3.22 -31.91 5.68
CA GLY A 301 2.19 -32.37 4.76
C GLY A 301 1.85 -33.83 5.03
N VAL A 302 0.56 -34.17 5.04
CA VAL A 302 0.07 -35.54 5.22
C VAL A 302 -0.92 -35.84 4.11
N GLY A 303 -0.59 -36.81 3.26
CA GLY A 303 -1.46 -37.35 2.22
C GLY A 303 -2.14 -38.62 2.69
N ILE A 304 -3.46 -38.67 2.58
CA ILE A 304 -4.32 -39.70 3.17
C ILE A 304 -5.12 -40.39 2.07
N ARG A 305 -5.22 -41.73 2.15
CA ARG A 305 -6.12 -42.50 1.28
C ARG A 305 -7.55 -42.41 1.77
N GLY A 306 -8.48 -42.37 0.82
CA GLY A 306 -9.91 -42.43 1.05
C GLY A 306 -10.60 -41.15 0.64
N LYS A 307 -11.93 -41.15 0.79
CA LYS A 307 -12.71 -39.93 0.58
C LYS A 307 -12.53 -39.02 1.79
N ARG A 308 -12.46 -37.72 1.54
CA ARG A 308 -12.46 -36.68 2.58
C ARG A 308 -13.66 -36.90 3.52
N PRO A 309 -13.47 -36.93 4.85
CA PRO A 309 -14.56 -37.07 5.81
C PRO A 309 -15.61 -35.96 5.71
N GLU A 310 -16.89 -36.32 5.90
CA GLU A 310 -18.00 -35.33 5.96
C GLU A 310 -17.84 -34.34 7.11
N SER A 311 -17.26 -34.78 8.24
CA SER A 311 -16.94 -33.93 9.39
C SER A 311 -15.97 -32.80 9.03
N ILE A 312 -15.09 -33.00 8.04
CA ILE A 312 -14.19 -31.97 7.52
C ILE A 312 -14.96 -31.08 6.55
N GLY A 313 -15.66 -31.68 5.57
CA GLY A 313 -16.50 -30.92 4.63
C GLY A 313 -15.70 -29.87 3.85
N ASP A 314 -16.27 -28.68 3.71
CA ASP A 314 -15.75 -27.54 2.94
C ASP A 314 -14.76 -26.64 3.70
N LYS A 315 -14.28 -27.08 4.87
CA LYS A 315 -13.28 -26.35 5.67
C LYS A 315 -12.05 -26.00 4.84
N CYS A 316 -11.64 -24.73 4.90
CA CYS A 316 -10.41 -24.25 4.28
C CYS A 316 -9.23 -24.46 5.26
N TRP A 317 -9.06 -23.56 6.22
CA TRP A 317 -8.05 -23.66 7.27
C TRP A 317 -8.66 -23.57 8.67
N LEU A 318 -7.93 -24.15 9.61
CA LEU A 318 -8.36 -24.43 10.98
C LEU A 318 -7.29 -23.95 11.96
N TYR A 319 -7.74 -23.40 13.08
CA TYR A 319 -6.88 -22.82 14.11
C TYR A 319 -6.91 -23.66 15.40
N PHE A 320 -5.76 -23.82 16.04
CA PHE A 320 -5.59 -24.71 17.19
C PHE A 320 -4.92 -23.98 18.36
N PRO A 321 -5.69 -23.34 19.26
CA PRO A 321 -5.16 -22.72 20.48
C PRO A 321 -4.66 -23.74 21.51
N GLU A 322 -5.28 -24.91 21.62
CA GLU A 322 -4.98 -25.91 22.66
C GLU A 322 -3.62 -26.60 22.44
N ASP A 323 -3.06 -27.19 23.50
CA ASP A 323 -1.76 -27.85 23.52
C ASP A 323 -1.81 -29.35 23.14
N ASN A 324 -2.99 -29.87 22.82
CA ASN A 324 -3.21 -31.23 22.31
C ASN A 324 -2.68 -31.46 20.88
N ALA A 325 -2.17 -30.43 20.21
CA ALA A 325 -1.55 -30.49 18.90
C ALA A 325 -0.40 -29.48 18.78
N PRO A 326 0.74 -29.82 18.13
CA PRO A 326 1.88 -28.91 18.02
C PRO A 326 1.66 -27.77 17.02
N PHE A 327 0.81 -27.99 16.01
CA PHE A 327 0.51 -27.03 14.95
C PHE A 327 -0.45 -25.95 15.43
N TYR A 328 -0.26 -24.72 14.95
CA TYR A 328 -1.18 -23.63 15.19
C TYR A 328 -2.28 -23.56 14.11
N ARG A 329 -1.96 -24.05 12.91
CA ARG A 329 -2.87 -24.05 11.76
C ARG A 329 -2.80 -25.37 11.01
N ALA A 330 -3.97 -25.83 10.54
CA ALA A 330 -4.12 -26.90 9.57
C ALA A 330 -4.93 -26.41 8.37
N THR A 331 -4.56 -26.80 7.17
CA THR A 331 -5.25 -26.47 5.92
C THR A 331 -5.63 -27.77 5.22
N ILE A 332 -6.90 -27.91 4.85
CA ILE A 332 -7.36 -29.04 4.04
C ILE A 332 -6.98 -28.75 2.59
N PHE A 333 -5.71 -28.94 2.25
CA PHE A 333 -5.12 -28.40 1.02
C PHE A 333 -5.72 -29.03 -0.24
N SER A 334 -6.18 -30.28 -0.13
CA SER A 334 -6.98 -30.96 -1.16
C SER A 334 -8.33 -30.32 -1.48
N ASN A 335 -8.86 -29.45 -0.61
CA ASN A 335 -10.08 -28.69 -0.89
C ASN A 335 -9.84 -27.55 -1.88
N TYR A 336 -8.61 -27.06 -1.99
CA TYR A 336 -8.31 -25.86 -2.78
C TYR A 336 -8.24 -26.17 -4.28
N SER A 337 -7.78 -27.38 -4.63
CA SER A 337 -7.81 -27.90 -5.99
C SER A 337 -7.78 -29.44 -5.97
N PRO A 338 -8.52 -30.11 -6.87
CA PRO A 338 -8.40 -31.56 -7.06
C PRO A 338 -7.02 -31.99 -7.57
N TYR A 339 -6.20 -31.06 -8.07
CA TYR A 339 -4.87 -31.33 -8.61
C TYR A 339 -3.74 -31.13 -7.57
N ASN A 340 -4.07 -30.84 -6.32
CA ASN A 340 -3.08 -30.79 -5.22
C ASN A 340 -2.72 -32.19 -4.68
N GLN A 341 -3.36 -33.23 -5.20
CA GLN A 341 -3.16 -34.63 -4.84
C GLN A 341 -3.26 -35.51 -6.10
N PRO A 342 -2.76 -36.74 -6.05
CA PRO A 342 -2.89 -37.68 -7.15
C PRO A 342 -4.36 -37.99 -7.51
N SER A 343 -4.59 -38.36 -8.78
CA SER A 343 -5.89 -38.86 -9.22
C SER A 343 -6.21 -40.21 -8.58
N GLU A 344 -7.50 -40.56 -8.57
CA GLU A 344 -8.00 -41.76 -7.88
C GLU A 344 -7.43 -43.08 -8.43
N ASP A 345 -7.01 -43.11 -9.69
CA ASP A 345 -6.45 -44.27 -10.39
C ASP A 345 -4.96 -44.52 -10.04
N VAL A 346 -4.27 -43.52 -9.50
CA VAL A 346 -2.87 -43.67 -9.06
C VAL A 346 -2.83 -44.65 -7.90
N LYS A 347 -1.93 -45.64 -7.97
CA LYS A 347 -1.73 -46.63 -6.90
C LYS A 347 -0.54 -46.26 -6.04
N LEU A 348 -0.79 -46.07 -4.74
CA LEU A 348 0.25 -45.78 -3.74
C LEU A 348 0.24 -46.87 -2.67
N ALA A 349 1.39 -47.19 -2.10
CA ALA A 349 1.47 -48.04 -0.91
C ALA A 349 1.15 -47.22 0.35
N THR A 350 0.50 -47.84 1.33
CA THR A 350 0.26 -47.19 2.63
C THR A 350 1.55 -47.23 3.44
N LYS A 351 2.06 -46.06 3.83
CA LYS A 351 3.32 -45.91 4.59
C LYS A 351 3.14 -46.32 6.05
N GLN A 352 2.07 -45.82 6.66
CA GLN A 352 1.67 -46.13 8.03
C GLN A 352 0.18 -45.82 8.21
N LEU A 353 -0.43 -46.36 9.26
CA LEU A 353 -1.69 -45.86 9.78
C LEU A 353 -1.43 -44.59 10.60
N ALA A 354 -2.47 -43.77 10.81
CA ALA A 354 -2.35 -42.54 11.58
C ALA A 354 -1.87 -42.78 13.01
N ASN A 355 -2.25 -43.91 13.63
CA ASN A 355 -1.77 -44.30 14.97
C ASN A 355 -0.29 -44.75 15.03
N GLY A 356 0.41 -44.78 13.89
CA GLY A 356 1.81 -45.20 13.79
C GLY A 356 2.00 -46.70 13.49
N ASP A 357 0.94 -47.50 13.49
CA ASP A 357 1.02 -48.92 13.16
C ASP A 357 1.29 -49.13 11.66
N LYS A 358 1.83 -50.30 11.32
CA LYS A 358 1.95 -50.73 9.93
C LYS A 358 0.59 -51.13 9.38
N SER A 359 0.34 -50.79 8.11
CA SER A 359 -0.83 -51.29 7.39
C SER A 359 -0.81 -52.81 7.30
N ALA A 360 -2.00 -53.42 7.24
CA ALA A 360 -2.17 -54.86 7.05
C ALA A 360 -1.64 -55.36 5.69
N SER A 361 -1.48 -54.47 4.72
CA SER A 361 -0.90 -54.75 3.40
C SER A 361 0.06 -53.65 2.97
N SER A 362 1.19 -54.03 2.37
CA SER A 362 2.15 -53.13 1.73
C SER A 362 1.90 -52.94 0.23
N GLU A 363 0.90 -53.62 -0.33
CA GLU A 363 0.59 -53.55 -1.76
C GLU A 363 0.02 -52.18 -2.14
N PRO A 364 0.47 -51.58 -3.27
CA PRO A 364 -0.11 -50.32 -3.76
C PRO A 364 -1.60 -50.44 -4.09
N ALA A 365 -2.42 -49.60 -3.46
CA ALA A 365 -3.85 -49.50 -3.71
C ALA A 365 -4.20 -48.15 -4.36
N SER A 366 -5.33 -48.10 -5.06
CA SER A 366 -5.87 -46.86 -5.66
C SER A 366 -6.43 -45.91 -4.61
N GLY A 367 -6.68 -44.66 -5.01
CA GLY A 367 -7.32 -43.65 -4.19
C GLY A 367 -8.83 -43.87 -4.02
N PRO A 368 -9.63 -42.79 -3.85
CA PRO A 368 -9.25 -41.38 -3.94
C PRO A 368 -8.31 -40.95 -2.80
N TYR A 369 -7.73 -39.75 -2.93
CA TYR A 369 -6.80 -39.18 -1.95
C TYR A 369 -7.28 -37.81 -1.48
N TRP A 370 -6.88 -37.43 -0.28
CA TRP A 370 -7.01 -36.08 0.26
C TRP A 370 -5.76 -35.71 1.05
N SER A 371 -5.59 -34.43 1.38
CA SER A 371 -4.37 -33.92 2.01
C SER A 371 -4.65 -32.85 3.06
N ILE A 372 -3.82 -32.87 4.10
CA ILE A 372 -3.75 -31.86 5.15
C ILE A 372 -2.33 -31.27 5.17
N MET A 373 -2.24 -29.94 5.23
CA MET A 373 -1.01 -29.19 5.42
C MET A 373 -1.04 -28.50 6.78
N LEU A 374 0.03 -28.61 7.54
CA LEU A 374 0.15 -28.14 8.92
C LEU A 374 1.30 -27.15 9.03
N GLU A 375 1.17 -26.22 9.97
CA GLU A 375 2.22 -25.25 10.28
C GLU A 375 2.53 -25.23 11.78
N VAL A 376 3.81 -25.39 12.10
CA VAL A 376 4.35 -25.36 13.46
C VAL A 376 5.45 -24.31 13.54
N SER A 377 5.24 -23.31 14.38
CA SER A 377 6.25 -22.26 14.63
C SER A 377 7.37 -22.77 15.54
N GLU A 378 8.56 -22.21 15.37
CA GLU A 378 9.75 -22.51 16.14
C GLU A 378 10.52 -21.21 16.44
N SER A 379 11.04 -21.08 17.66
CA SER A 379 11.90 -19.98 18.07
C SER A 379 12.70 -20.34 19.32
N SER A 380 13.49 -19.39 19.85
CA SER A 380 14.12 -19.54 21.16
C SER A 380 13.13 -19.62 22.34
N TYR A 381 11.90 -19.10 22.19
CA TYR A 381 10.83 -19.24 23.20
C TYR A 381 10.00 -20.51 23.03
N LYS A 382 9.98 -21.09 21.84
CA LYS A 382 9.20 -22.29 21.51
C LYS A 382 10.07 -23.25 20.69
N PRO A 383 11.00 -23.97 21.33
CA PRO A 383 11.86 -24.92 20.63
C PRO A 383 11.05 -26.11 20.08
N VAL A 384 11.47 -26.64 18.94
CA VAL A 384 10.84 -27.80 18.28
C VAL A 384 11.85 -28.93 18.14
N LYS A 385 11.45 -30.16 18.50
CA LYS A 385 12.25 -31.36 18.30
C LYS A 385 12.01 -31.91 16.89
N GLN A 386 12.89 -31.55 15.96
CA GLN A 386 12.75 -31.93 14.55
C GLN A 386 12.58 -33.44 14.32
N ALA A 387 13.23 -34.27 15.13
CA ALA A 387 13.17 -35.73 15.00
C ALA A 387 11.77 -36.33 15.28
N THR A 388 10.96 -35.70 16.12
CA THR A 388 9.63 -36.22 16.53
C THR A 388 8.47 -35.39 15.99
N LEU A 389 8.75 -34.26 15.33
CA LEU A 389 7.73 -33.30 14.91
C LEU A 389 6.66 -33.89 13.99
N LEU A 390 7.04 -34.77 13.06
CA LEU A 390 6.10 -35.42 12.14
C LEU A 390 5.12 -36.32 12.91
N GLU A 391 5.63 -37.17 13.78
CA GLU A 391 4.83 -38.09 14.60
C GLU A 391 3.93 -37.33 15.57
N GLU A 392 4.46 -36.31 16.25
CA GLU A 392 3.70 -35.42 17.13
C GLU A 392 2.58 -34.68 16.38
N SER A 393 2.84 -34.29 15.13
CA SER A 393 1.84 -33.62 14.28
C SER A 393 0.74 -34.58 13.83
N ILE A 394 1.08 -35.81 13.46
CA ILE A 394 0.08 -36.85 13.12
C ILE A 394 -0.75 -37.21 14.36
N GLN A 395 -0.13 -37.35 15.53
CA GLN A 395 -0.87 -37.56 16.78
C GLN A 395 -1.78 -36.38 17.10
N GLY A 396 -1.33 -35.14 16.84
CA GLY A 396 -2.15 -33.94 16.96
C GLY A 396 -3.38 -33.95 16.03
N LEU A 397 -3.26 -34.52 14.83
CA LEU A 397 -4.41 -34.72 13.92
C LEU A 397 -5.45 -35.68 14.51
N ILE A 398 -5.01 -36.75 15.18
CA ILE A 398 -5.92 -37.68 15.89
C ILE A 398 -6.57 -36.98 17.08
N ASN A 399 -5.77 -36.31 17.91
CA ASN A 399 -6.25 -35.61 19.12
C ASN A 399 -7.30 -34.53 18.81
N THR A 400 -7.30 -34.02 17.57
CA THR A 400 -8.20 -32.97 17.11
C THR A 400 -9.36 -33.48 16.25
N ASP A 401 -9.54 -34.81 16.17
CA ASP A 401 -10.55 -35.50 15.34
C ASP A 401 -10.46 -35.17 13.84
N LEU A 402 -9.27 -34.79 13.35
CA LEU A 402 -9.02 -34.61 11.92
C LEU A 402 -8.66 -35.92 11.23
N LEU A 403 -8.03 -36.86 11.94
CA LEU A 403 -7.78 -38.22 11.48
C LEU A 403 -8.32 -39.24 12.48
N LYS A 404 -8.76 -40.38 11.97
CA LYS A 404 -9.01 -41.58 12.76
C LYS A 404 -7.71 -42.37 12.93
N PRO A 405 -7.56 -43.15 14.01
CA PRO A 405 -6.36 -43.99 14.23
C PRO A 405 -6.01 -44.92 13.06
N ASP A 406 -7.02 -45.40 12.34
CA ASP A 406 -6.92 -46.36 11.22
C ASP A 406 -6.85 -45.69 9.83
N ASP A 407 -6.83 -44.35 9.75
CA ASP A 407 -6.66 -43.66 8.47
C ASP A 407 -5.28 -43.98 7.86
N GLU A 408 -5.27 -44.32 6.57
CA GLU A 408 -4.08 -44.74 5.85
C GLU A 408 -3.29 -43.54 5.32
N ILE A 409 -2.08 -43.33 5.85
CA ILE A 409 -1.15 -42.30 5.38
C ILE A 409 -0.32 -42.86 4.22
N VAL A 410 -0.41 -42.21 3.07
CA VAL A 410 0.29 -42.60 1.83
C VAL A 410 1.43 -41.65 1.48
N SER A 411 1.42 -40.44 2.01
CA SER A 411 2.48 -39.44 1.79
C SER A 411 2.73 -38.61 3.03
N THR A 412 3.99 -38.23 3.23
CA THR A 412 4.42 -37.35 4.30
C THR A 412 5.43 -36.36 3.74
N TYR A 413 5.39 -35.14 4.26
CA TYR A 413 6.27 -34.03 3.89
C TYR A 413 6.64 -33.26 5.15
N ILE A 414 7.88 -32.83 5.25
CA ILE A 414 8.34 -31.94 6.31
C ILE A 414 9.46 -31.05 5.77
N ARG A 415 9.32 -29.74 5.93
CA ARG A 415 10.38 -28.78 5.59
C ARG A 415 10.38 -27.64 6.59
N ARG A 416 11.58 -27.29 7.06
CA ARG A 416 11.81 -26.14 7.94
C ARG A 416 12.23 -24.92 7.11
N PHE A 417 11.55 -23.81 7.35
CA PHE A 417 11.90 -22.49 6.83
C PHE A 417 12.44 -21.65 7.98
N ASP A 418 13.70 -21.21 7.86
CA ASP A 418 14.38 -20.48 8.93
C ASP A 418 13.69 -19.14 9.25
N HIS A 419 13.50 -18.31 8.22
CA HIS A 419 12.70 -17.09 8.31
C HIS A 419 11.27 -17.38 7.85
N GLY A 420 10.37 -17.68 8.81
CA GLY A 420 8.95 -17.93 8.54
C GLY A 420 8.09 -16.67 8.73
N TYR A 421 8.08 -16.10 9.94
CA TYR A 421 7.36 -14.86 10.26
C TYR A 421 8.29 -13.75 10.76
N PRO A 422 8.26 -12.54 10.16
CA PRO A 422 8.90 -11.36 10.73
C PRO A 422 8.06 -10.89 11.92
N THR A 423 8.59 -11.01 13.13
CA THR A 423 7.82 -10.79 14.35
C THR A 423 7.69 -9.29 14.64
N PRO A 424 6.47 -8.76 14.86
CA PRO A 424 6.26 -7.38 15.27
C PRO A 424 6.58 -7.19 16.76
N THR A 425 7.87 -7.27 17.12
CA THR A 425 8.36 -7.02 18.48
C THR A 425 8.25 -5.55 18.86
N LEU A 426 8.35 -5.26 20.16
CA LEU A 426 8.36 -3.89 20.68
C LEU A 426 9.50 -3.04 20.08
N GLU A 427 10.61 -3.67 19.77
CA GLU A 427 11.84 -3.03 19.30
C GLU A 427 11.92 -2.89 17.76
N ARG A 428 11.00 -3.54 17.03
CA ARG A 428 11.06 -3.65 15.56
C ARG A 428 11.16 -2.29 14.87
N ASP A 429 10.21 -1.39 15.12
CA ASP A 429 10.09 -0.15 14.35
C ASP A 429 11.28 0.78 14.59
N ALA A 430 11.84 0.79 15.81
CA ALA A 430 13.05 1.52 16.12
C ALA A 430 14.25 0.99 15.31
N ALA A 431 14.45 -0.33 15.27
CA ALA A 431 15.52 -0.95 14.48
C ALA A 431 15.38 -0.65 12.98
N LEU A 432 14.16 -0.73 12.44
CA LEU A 432 13.89 -0.43 11.03
C LEU A 432 14.06 1.06 10.69
N SER A 433 13.73 1.96 11.62
CA SER A 433 13.89 3.41 11.44
C SER A 433 15.35 3.86 11.32
N GLU A 434 16.29 3.05 11.80
CA GLU A 434 17.73 3.26 11.58
C GLU A 434 18.21 2.56 10.29
N ALA A 435 17.84 1.29 10.11
CA ALA A 435 18.42 0.45 9.06
C ALA A 435 17.92 0.77 7.65
N LEU A 436 16.62 1.03 7.47
CA LEU A 436 16.03 1.27 6.14
C LEU A 436 16.52 2.59 5.53
N PRO A 437 16.57 3.73 6.26
CA PRO A 437 17.16 4.96 5.73
C PRO A 437 18.65 4.81 5.42
N TYR A 438 19.42 4.13 6.27
CA TYR A 438 20.84 3.88 6.01
C TYR A 438 21.09 3.14 4.69
N LEU A 439 20.26 2.13 4.38
CA LEU A 439 20.33 1.41 3.11
C LEU A 439 19.86 2.27 1.94
N TYR A 440 18.80 3.07 2.14
CA TYR A 440 18.28 3.98 1.12
C TYR A 440 19.33 5.03 0.71
N ASP A 441 20.09 5.59 1.66
CA ASP A 441 21.21 6.53 1.41
C ASP A 441 22.36 5.89 0.60
N LYS A 442 22.35 4.56 0.43
CA LYS A 442 23.29 3.79 -0.39
C LYS A 442 22.68 3.32 -1.71
N ASP A 443 21.52 3.86 -2.08
CA ASP A 443 20.70 3.43 -3.23
C ASP A 443 20.29 1.95 -3.14
N ILE A 444 20.06 1.45 -1.91
CA ILE A 444 19.61 0.08 -1.62
C ILE A 444 18.21 0.13 -0.99
N LEU A 445 17.21 -0.32 -1.75
CA LEU A 445 15.84 -0.48 -1.28
C LEU A 445 15.63 -1.92 -0.79
N SER A 446 15.76 -2.14 0.51
CA SER A 446 15.43 -3.42 1.16
C SER A 446 13.91 -3.53 1.36
N ARG A 447 13.24 -4.47 0.68
CA ARG A 447 11.77 -4.55 0.59
C ARG A 447 11.24 -5.99 0.67
N GLY A 448 9.96 -6.14 0.98
CA GLY A 448 9.27 -7.43 1.07
C GLY A 448 9.16 -7.97 2.49
N ARG A 449 8.62 -9.19 2.63
CA ARG A 449 8.32 -9.81 3.93
C ARG A 449 9.47 -9.70 4.95
N PHE A 450 10.68 -10.10 4.56
CA PHE A 450 11.88 -10.02 5.40
C PHE A 450 12.86 -8.92 4.98
N GLY A 451 12.71 -8.32 3.79
CA GLY A 451 13.50 -7.15 3.42
C GLY A 451 13.05 -5.88 4.16
N ALA A 452 11.73 -5.72 4.38
CA ALA A 452 11.15 -4.62 5.17
C ALA A 452 10.75 -5.03 6.59
N TRP A 453 10.62 -6.34 6.88
CA TRP A 453 10.28 -6.90 8.19
C TRP A 453 8.93 -6.47 8.79
N LYS A 454 8.02 -5.93 7.98
CA LYS A 454 6.66 -5.53 8.40
C LYS A 454 5.64 -6.60 8.01
N TYR A 455 5.16 -7.36 9.00
CA TYR A 455 4.19 -8.44 8.77
C TYR A 455 2.85 -7.95 8.22
N GLU A 456 2.38 -6.80 8.71
CA GLU A 456 1.11 -6.17 8.33
C GLU A 456 1.00 -5.97 6.81
N VAL A 457 2.12 -5.77 6.13
CA VAL A 457 2.27 -5.66 4.68
C VAL A 457 3.20 -6.75 4.11
N GLY A 458 3.13 -7.94 4.70
CA GLY A 458 3.97 -9.09 4.37
C GLY A 458 3.24 -10.23 3.62
N ASN A 459 2.02 -9.99 3.10
CA ASN A 459 1.33 -10.95 2.23
C ASN A 459 1.91 -10.89 0.80
N GLN A 460 1.41 -11.77 -0.07
CA GLN A 460 1.81 -11.87 -1.47
C GLN A 460 1.59 -10.58 -2.26
N ASP A 461 0.40 -10.00 -2.18
CA ASP A 461 0.03 -8.78 -2.88
C ASP A 461 0.78 -7.56 -2.35
N HIS A 462 0.88 -7.41 -1.02
CA HIS A 462 1.71 -6.37 -0.40
C HIS A 462 3.17 -6.48 -0.80
N SER A 463 3.74 -7.69 -0.72
CA SER A 463 5.14 -7.94 -1.06
C SER A 463 5.40 -7.58 -2.52
N PHE A 464 4.54 -8.06 -3.43
CA PHE A 464 4.59 -7.72 -4.85
C PHE A 464 4.55 -6.20 -5.06
N MET A 465 3.62 -5.51 -4.41
CA MET A 465 3.46 -4.07 -4.54
C MET A 465 4.60 -3.26 -3.91
N GLN A 466 5.25 -3.73 -2.85
CA GLN A 466 6.48 -3.10 -2.35
C GLN A 466 7.59 -3.12 -3.42
N GLY A 467 7.68 -4.19 -4.23
CA GLY A 467 8.61 -4.22 -5.36
C GLY A 467 8.23 -3.25 -6.47
N VAL A 468 6.93 -3.19 -6.81
CA VAL A 468 6.40 -2.24 -7.82
C VAL A 468 6.63 -0.79 -7.40
N GLU A 469 6.33 -0.45 -6.16
CA GLU A 469 6.47 0.90 -5.60
C GLU A 469 7.93 1.29 -5.43
N ALA A 470 8.83 0.35 -5.07
CA ALA A 470 10.26 0.61 -5.05
C ALA A 470 10.80 1.00 -6.44
N VAL A 471 10.31 0.35 -7.50
CA VAL A 471 10.66 0.73 -8.88
C VAL A 471 10.11 2.10 -9.25
N ASP A 472 8.86 2.40 -8.91
CA ASP A 472 8.28 3.73 -9.14
C ASP A 472 9.01 4.82 -8.34
N ASN A 473 9.50 4.50 -7.14
CA ASN A 473 10.31 5.40 -6.34
C ASN A 473 11.65 5.71 -7.02
N ILE A 474 12.36 4.68 -7.48
CA ILE A 474 13.64 4.82 -8.19
C ILE A 474 13.47 5.59 -9.51
N ILE A 475 12.45 5.26 -10.30
CA ILE A 475 12.30 5.79 -11.67
C ILE A 475 11.58 7.14 -11.72
N SER A 476 10.63 7.38 -10.82
CA SER A 476 9.72 8.53 -10.90
C SER A 476 9.52 9.28 -9.59
N GLY A 477 10.26 8.95 -8.53
CA GLY A 477 10.07 9.57 -7.21
C GLY A 477 8.76 9.16 -6.51
N GLY A 478 8.07 8.15 -7.03
CA GLY A 478 6.79 7.68 -6.50
C GLY A 478 6.83 7.32 -5.01
N LEU A 479 5.70 7.50 -4.32
CA LEU A 479 5.56 7.15 -2.90
C LEU A 479 5.49 5.64 -2.70
N GLU A 480 6.13 5.16 -1.63
CA GLU A 480 6.11 3.75 -1.21
C GLU A 480 5.03 3.51 -0.14
N LEU A 481 3.77 3.78 -0.51
CA LEU A 481 2.61 3.76 0.38
C LEU A 481 2.46 2.42 1.12
N THR A 482 2.74 1.30 0.46
CA THR A 482 2.65 -0.02 1.07
C THR A 482 3.66 -0.18 2.21
N LEU A 483 4.86 0.41 2.09
CA LEU A 483 5.89 0.34 3.12
C LEU A 483 5.63 1.32 4.27
N SER A 484 5.29 2.57 3.95
CA SER A 484 5.20 3.67 4.90
C SER A 484 3.84 3.78 5.58
N ASN A 485 2.75 3.39 4.91
CA ASN A 485 1.37 3.59 5.38
C ASN A 485 0.51 2.31 5.27
N PRO A 486 0.81 1.24 6.03
CA PRO A 486 0.03 0.00 6.02
C PRO A 486 -1.49 0.18 6.14
N ASP A 487 -1.94 1.04 7.07
CA ASP A 487 -3.37 1.27 7.29
C ASP A 487 -4.06 1.91 6.08
N PHE A 488 -3.36 2.82 5.39
CA PHE A 488 -3.87 3.48 4.20
C PHE A 488 -4.12 2.48 3.06
N VAL A 489 -3.14 1.62 2.78
CA VAL A 489 -3.25 0.68 1.66
C VAL A 489 -4.22 -0.48 1.95
N ASN A 490 -4.36 -0.86 3.22
CA ASN A 490 -5.24 -1.95 3.64
C ASN A 490 -6.71 -1.51 3.66
N SER A 491 -7.00 -0.29 4.14
CA SER A 491 -8.38 0.21 4.28
C SER A 491 -9.06 0.63 2.97
N ARG A 492 -8.35 0.56 1.82
CA ARG A 492 -8.85 1.00 0.52
C ARG A 492 -8.63 -0.02 -0.58
N LYS A 493 -9.37 0.12 -1.68
CA LYS A 493 -9.04 -0.53 -2.95
C LYS A 493 -8.08 0.37 -3.72
N ASN A 494 -6.87 -0.11 -3.98
CA ASN A 494 -5.84 0.62 -4.73
C ASN A 494 -6.03 0.34 -6.23
N THR A 495 -6.61 1.30 -6.96
CA THR A 495 -7.10 1.11 -8.33
C THR A 495 -6.34 1.91 -9.39
N GLU A 496 -5.49 2.85 -8.96
CA GLU A 496 -4.83 3.85 -9.82
C GLU A 496 -3.81 3.19 -10.74
N ARG A 497 -2.96 2.34 -10.17
CA ARG A 497 -1.90 1.65 -10.92
C ARG A 497 -2.47 0.40 -11.60
N ARG A 498 -2.28 0.29 -12.92
CA ARG A 498 -2.77 -0.81 -13.76
C ARG A 498 -1.67 -1.37 -14.66
N LEU A 499 -1.72 -2.66 -15.01
CA LEU A 499 -0.80 -3.25 -15.98
C LEU A 499 -1.19 -2.85 -17.42
N ALA A 500 -2.49 -2.79 -17.69
CA ALA A 500 -3.05 -2.24 -18.92
C ALA A 500 -3.23 -0.73 -18.77
N GLY A 501 -2.11 0.00 -18.68
CA GLY A 501 -2.11 1.47 -18.55
C GLY A 501 -1.16 2.19 -19.50
N ILE A 502 -0.26 1.47 -20.19
CA ILE A 502 0.73 2.06 -21.10
C ILE A 502 0.85 1.23 -22.39
N LYS A 503 -0.28 0.84 -22.98
CA LYS A 503 -0.35 0.49 -24.41
C LYS A 503 -1.40 1.37 -25.06
N GLY A 504 -0.96 2.50 -25.61
CA GLY A 504 -1.79 3.33 -26.48
C GLY A 504 -2.37 4.59 -25.84
N ALA A 505 -1.60 5.34 -25.04
CA ALA A 505 -1.76 6.79 -25.12
C ALA A 505 -1.35 7.19 -26.55
N LEU A 506 -2.35 7.39 -27.40
CA LEU A 506 -2.18 8.09 -28.67
C LEU A 506 -1.44 9.38 -28.34
N VAL A 507 -0.16 9.46 -28.70
CA VAL A 507 0.42 10.74 -29.10
C VAL A 507 -0.51 11.21 -30.22
N PRO A 508 -1.28 12.30 -30.06
CA PRO A 508 -2.08 12.81 -31.15
C PRO A 508 -1.16 13.01 -32.36
N ASP A 509 -1.60 12.55 -33.52
CA ASP A 509 -0.85 12.49 -34.79
C ASP A 509 -0.49 13.89 -35.36
N GLN A 510 -0.41 14.93 -34.53
CA GLN A 510 -0.06 16.30 -34.89
C GLN A 510 1.44 16.62 -34.77
N PHE A 511 2.28 15.71 -34.28
CA PHE A 511 3.73 15.89 -34.24
C PHE A 511 4.48 14.84 -35.08
N LYS A 512 4.17 14.76 -36.37
CA LYS A 512 5.10 14.19 -37.38
C LYS A 512 5.82 15.33 -38.10
N MET A 513 6.90 15.86 -37.53
CA MET A 513 7.92 16.51 -38.35
C MET A 513 8.85 15.43 -38.91
N LYS A 514 8.73 15.18 -40.22
CA LYS A 514 9.64 14.34 -40.99
C LYS A 514 11.03 14.97 -40.98
N PHE A 515 12.05 14.23 -40.57
CA PHE A 515 13.42 14.52 -40.94
C PHE A 515 14.00 13.37 -41.75
N THR A 516 14.06 13.57 -43.07
CA THR A 516 14.94 12.85 -43.97
C THR A 516 16.37 13.35 -43.79
N SER A 517 17.29 12.42 -43.58
CA SER A 517 18.73 12.63 -43.48
C SER A 517 19.33 13.18 -44.79
N LEU A 518 20.12 14.25 -44.72
CA LEU A 518 21.25 14.51 -45.64
C LEU A 518 22.16 15.63 -45.13
N LEU A 519 23.41 15.24 -44.86
CA LEU A 519 24.71 15.94 -44.84
C LEU A 519 24.78 17.48 -44.67
N ALA A 520 25.68 17.89 -43.76
CA ALA A 520 26.90 18.67 -44.02
C ALA A 520 27.17 19.76 -42.96
N LEU A 521 28.43 19.80 -42.50
CA LEU A 521 29.04 20.92 -41.78
C LEU A 521 28.74 22.25 -42.48
N ALA A 522 28.13 23.19 -41.77
CA ALA A 522 28.38 24.62 -41.93
C ALA A 522 27.90 25.35 -40.68
N GLY A 523 28.81 26.05 -40.00
CA GLY A 523 28.46 26.96 -38.93
C GLY A 523 27.59 28.10 -39.47
N ALA A 524 26.46 28.33 -38.82
CA ALA A 524 25.71 29.57 -38.92
C ALA A 524 25.06 29.83 -37.55
N ILE A 525 25.42 30.98 -36.98
CA ILE A 525 24.86 31.55 -35.76
C ILE A 525 23.36 31.77 -36.00
N ALA A 526 22.51 31.02 -35.30
CA ALA A 526 21.09 31.34 -35.18
C ALA A 526 20.91 32.27 -33.97
N PRO A 527 20.06 33.31 -34.08
CA PRO A 527 19.90 34.30 -33.01
C PRO A 527 19.22 33.62 -31.82
N ALA A 528 19.80 33.79 -30.64
CA ALA A 528 19.11 33.52 -29.40
C ALA A 528 17.81 34.33 -29.40
N VAL A 529 16.66 33.66 -29.38
CA VAL A 529 15.44 34.27 -28.90
C VAL A 529 15.72 34.58 -27.44
N ALA A 530 15.98 35.86 -27.16
CA ALA A 530 16.21 36.32 -25.81
C ALA A 530 15.00 35.96 -24.97
N ALA A 531 15.20 35.13 -23.95
CA ALA A 531 14.29 35.05 -22.83
C ALA A 531 14.03 36.48 -22.33
N PRO A 532 12.78 36.85 -22.00
CA PRO A 532 12.49 38.18 -21.48
C PRO A 532 13.35 38.44 -20.23
N ALA A 533 13.78 39.70 -20.11
CA ALA A 533 14.82 40.11 -19.18
C ALA A 533 14.49 39.77 -17.71
N LYS A 534 15.51 39.25 -17.02
CA LYS A 534 15.60 38.97 -15.58
C LYS A 534 15.00 40.09 -14.72
N VAL A 535 13.93 39.80 -13.98
CA VAL A 535 13.38 40.68 -12.93
C VAL A 535 13.65 40.08 -11.56
N ASP A 536 14.88 40.22 -11.07
CA ASP A 536 15.24 39.87 -9.68
C ASP A 536 15.02 41.06 -8.72
N LYS A 537 14.10 41.97 -9.08
CA LYS A 537 13.83 43.19 -8.33
C LYS A 537 12.73 42.90 -7.30
N ALA A 538 13.02 43.19 -6.04
CA ALA A 538 12.00 43.23 -4.99
C ALA A 538 10.86 44.16 -5.40
N CYS A 539 9.62 43.70 -5.28
CA CYS A 539 8.48 44.51 -5.64
C CYS A 539 8.24 45.59 -4.58
N SER A 540 7.87 46.81 -5.02
CA SER A 540 7.87 47.98 -4.14
C SER A 540 6.70 48.03 -3.16
N ASN A 541 5.62 47.28 -3.42
CA ASN A 541 4.43 47.26 -2.58
C ASN A 541 3.72 45.89 -2.68
N PRO A 542 4.22 44.86 -1.98
CA PRO A 542 3.61 43.53 -2.04
C PRO A 542 2.19 43.53 -1.48
N ALA A 543 1.26 42.93 -2.21
CA ALA A 543 -0.10 42.74 -1.75
C ALA A 543 -0.13 41.77 -0.56
N LYS A 544 -0.89 42.06 0.48
CA LYS A 544 -1.07 41.12 1.60
C LYS A 544 -2.22 40.16 1.28
N ARG A 545 -1.92 38.85 1.28
CA ARG A 545 -2.94 37.79 1.24
C ARG A 545 -3.58 37.68 2.62
N ILE A 546 -4.90 37.60 2.69
CA ILE A 546 -5.66 37.67 3.94
C ILE A 546 -6.38 36.34 4.22
N GLU A 547 -6.39 35.89 5.46
CA GLU A 547 -7.10 34.67 5.86
C GLU A 547 -8.62 34.86 5.67
N TRP A 548 -9.33 33.84 5.20
CA TRP A 548 -10.76 33.95 4.85
C TRP A 548 -11.63 34.58 5.95
N ARG A 549 -11.39 34.26 7.22
CA ARG A 549 -12.17 34.75 8.37
C ARG A 549 -11.87 36.22 8.69
N GLU A 550 -10.80 36.78 8.15
CA GLU A 550 -10.36 38.16 8.34
C GLU A 550 -10.76 39.07 7.16
N LEU A 551 -11.34 38.51 6.09
CA LEU A 551 -11.88 39.30 4.99
C LEU A 551 -13.15 40.05 5.41
N ASP A 552 -13.31 41.26 4.87
CA ASP A 552 -14.60 41.94 4.95
C ASP A 552 -15.66 41.13 4.16
N PRO A 553 -16.93 41.08 4.61
CA PRO A 553 -17.97 40.32 3.91
C PRO A 553 -18.16 40.72 2.44
N ALA A 554 -17.88 41.98 2.09
CA ALA A 554 -17.92 42.45 0.71
C ALA A 554 -16.84 41.81 -0.16
N ASP A 555 -15.64 41.59 0.38
CA ASP A 555 -14.54 40.92 -0.32
C ASP A 555 -14.80 39.40 -0.42
N GLN A 556 -15.33 38.76 0.63
CA GLN A 556 -15.76 37.36 0.57
C GLN A 556 -16.77 37.16 -0.56
N LYS A 557 -17.81 38.01 -0.60
CA LYS A 557 -18.81 37.97 -1.67
C LYS A 557 -18.18 38.25 -3.04
N GLY A 558 -17.32 39.26 -3.15
CA GLY A 558 -16.64 39.60 -4.39
C GLY A 558 -15.77 38.46 -4.94
N TYR A 559 -15.11 37.71 -4.06
CA TYR A 559 -14.34 36.52 -4.44
C TYR A 559 -15.27 35.45 -5.01
N ILE A 560 -16.33 35.11 -4.28
CA ILE A 560 -17.33 34.11 -4.68
C ILE A 560 -17.96 34.48 -6.04
N ASP A 561 -18.39 35.73 -6.21
CA ASP A 561 -18.98 36.24 -7.45
C ASP A 561 -17.99 36.10 -8.62
N ALA A 562 -16.70 36.36 -8.37
CA ALA A 562 -15.66 36.23 -9.39
C ALA A 562 -15.39 34.79 -9.79
N VAL A 563 -15.37 33.84 -8.84
CA VAL A 563 -15.25 32.40 -9.14
C VAL A 563 -16.41 31.95 -10.03
N LEU A 564 -17.65 32.29 -9.66
CA LEU A 564 -18.84 31.95 -10.47
C LEU A 564 -18.78 32.60 -11.85
N CYS A 565 -18.27 33.83 -11.94
CA CYS A 565 -18.06 34.51 -13.22
C CYS A 565 -17.06 33.78 -14.13
N LEU A 566 -16.03 33.10 -13.61
CA LEU A 566 -15.08 32.35 -14.45
C LEU A 566 -15.78 31.29 -15.30
N LYS A 567 -16.88 30.71 -14.80
CA LYS A 567 -17.70 29.73 -15.54
C LYS A 567 -18.39 30.34 -16.76
N THR A 568 -18.49 31.67 -16.83
CA THR A 568 -19.09 32.41 -17.96
C THR A 568 -18.07 32.89 -18.99
N LYS A 569 -16.77 32.80 -18.68
CA LYS A 569 -15.70 33.26 -19.57
C LYS A 569 -15.25 32.11 -20.48
N PRO A 570 -14.89 32.41 -21.74
CA PRO A 570 -14.31 31.39 -22.62
C PRO A 570 -12.95 30.92 -22.08
N SER A 571 -12.63 29.65 -22.32
CA SER A 571 -11.30 29.06 -22.05
C SER A 571 -10.18 29.91 -22.66
N ARG A 572 -9.12 30.17 -21.89
CA ARG A 572 -7.86 30.75 -22.38
C ARG A 572 -7.03 29.73 -23.16
N MET A 573 -7.17 28.45 -22.83
CA MET A 573 -6.50 27.33 -23.50
C MET A 573 -7.19 26.90 -24.81
N GLY A 574 -8.30 27.54 -25.20
CA GLY A 574 -9.06 27.22 -26.41
C GLY A 574 -9.89 25.94 -26.30
N LEU A 575 -10.18 25.48 -25.09
CA LEU A 575 -11.06 24.35 -24.82
C LEU A 575 -12.53 24.73 -25.10
N LYS A 576 -13.38 23.72 -25.24
CA LYS A 576 -14.85 23.93 -25.39
C LYS A 576 -15.52 24.39 -24.10
N SER A 577 -14.87 24.14 -22.97
CA SER A 577 -15.32 24.47 -21.62
C SER A 577 -15.01 25.94 -21.27
N SER A 578 -15.34 26.35 -20.05
CA SER A 578 -15.08 27.71 -19.57
C SER A 578 -13.65 27.92 -19.07
N LEU A 579 -13.28 29.18 -18.79
CA LEU A 579 -12.04 29.52 -18.10
C LEU A 579 -11.93 28.87 -16.72
N TYR A 580 -13.05 28.65 -16.03
CA TYR A 580 -13.04 27.92 -14.76
C TYR A 580 -12.53 26.47 -14.94
N ASP A 581 -12.90 25.83 -16.05
CA ASP A 581 -12.57 24.44 -16.32
C ASP A 581 -11.15 24.25 -16.90
N ASP A 582 -10.48 25.32 -17.30
CA ASP A 582 -9.07 25.27 -17.72
C ASP A 582 -8.17 24.78 -16.57
N PHE A 583 -8.47 25.18 -15.34
CA PHE A 583 -7.70 24.83 -14.14
C PHE A 583 -7.71 23.33 -13.83
N PRO A 584 -8.87 22.65 -13.67
CA PRO A 584 -8.90 21.21 -13.47
C PRO A 584 -8.39 20.42 -14.68
N HIS A 585 -8.54 20.96 -15.90
CA HIS A 585 -7.96 20.36 -17.10
C HIS A 585 -6.43 20.35 -17.07
N LEU A 586 -5.81 21.51 -16.80
CA LEU A 586 -4.37 21.68 -16.75
C LEU A 586 -3.74 20.84 -15.63
N HIS A 587 -4.29 20.97 -14.42
CA HIS A 587 -3.81 20.26 -13.23
C HIS A 587 -3.78 18.74 -13.47
N TYR A 588 -4.85 18.19 -14.06
CA TYR A 588 -4.85 16.79 -14.44
C TYR A 588 -3.73 16.41 -15.41
N ASN A 589 -3.61 17.13 -16.53
CA ASN A 589 -2.71 16.74 -17.61
C ASN A 589 -1.26 16.77 -17.14
N LEU A 590 -0.96 17.62 -16.15
CA LEU A 590 0.35 17.78 -15.55
C LEU A 590 0.52 17.01 -14.24
N ASN A 591 -0.49 16.26 -13.78
CA ASN A 591 -0.53 15.66 -12.44
C ASN A 591 0.73 14.86 -12.09
N SER A 592 1.21 14.01 -13.02
CA SER A 592 2.40 13.18 -12.80
C SER A 592 3.70 13.98 -12.70
N TRP A 593 3.69 15.25 -13.08
CA TRP A 593 4.84 16.14 -13.04
C TRP A 593 4.77 17.13 -11.86
N ILE A 594 3.57 17.59 -11.52
CA ILE A 594 3.35 18.59 -10.46
C ILE A 594 3.12 17.96 -9.07
N HIS A 595 2.99 16.64 -8.98
CA HIS A 595 2.85 15.90 -7.71
C HIS A 595 3.91 14.83 -7.56
N GLY A 596 4.26 14.52 -6.31
CA GLY A 596 5.24 13.49 -5.95
C GLY A 596 6.69 13.83 -6.32
N GLY A 597 6.95 15.10 -6.68
CA GLY A 597 8.26 15.59 -7.11
C GLY A 597 8.50 17.04 -6.72
N SER A 598 9.74 17.51 -6.91
CA SER A 598 10.16 18.87 -6.51
C SER A 598 9.31 20.01 -7.10
N PRO A 599 8.73 19.93 -8.32
CA PRO A 599 7.89 21.00 -8.85
C PRO A 599 6.63 21.33 -8.05
N PHE A 600 6.21 20.46 -7.12
CA PHE A 600 4.96 20.61 -6.36
C PHE A 600 4.76 22.01 -5.78
N LEU A 601 5.63 22.47 -4.89
CA LEU A 601 5.50 23.78 -4.25
C LEU A 601 5.58 24.96 -5.25
N PRO A 602 6.63 25.09 -6.07
CA PRO A 602 6.77 26.25 -6.96
C PRO A 602 5.68 26.29 -8.05
N TRP A 603 5.26 25.14 -8.60
CA TRP A 603 4.19 25.09 -9.59
C TRP A 603 2.85 25.52 -8.99
N HIS A 604 2.46 24.97 -7.84
CA HIS A 604 1.17 25.32 -7.20
C HIS A 604 1.13 26.78 -6.71
N ARG A 605 2.27 27.33 -6.27
CA ARG A 605 2.40 28.77 -5.96
C ARG A 605 2.02 29.63 -7.16
N TYR A 606 2.63 29.35 -8.32
CA TYR A 606 2.38 30.13 -9.52
C TYR A 606 0.98 29.90 -10.08
N PHE A 607 0.50 28.66 -10.05
CA PHE A 607 -0.87 28.30 -10.43
C PHE A 607 -1.92 29.09 -9.64
N GLY A 608 -1.70 29.32 -8.34
CA GLY A 608 -2.55 30.20 -7.53
C GLY A 608 -2.52 31.67 -7.96
N VAL A 609 -1.39 32.19 -8.43
CA VAL A 609 -1.30 33.56 -8.99
C VAL A 609 -2.01 33.67 -10.34
N VAL A 610 -1.91 32.65 -11.18
CA VAL A 610 -2.65 32.57 -12.43
C VAL A 610 -4.17 32.61 -12.16
N TYR A 611 -4.63 31.85 -11.16
CA TYR A 611 -6.01 31.89 -10.71
C TYR A 611 -6.42 33.26 -10.17
N GLU A 612 -5.57 33.89 -9.34
CA GLU A 612 -5.80 35.26 -8.86
C GLU A 612 -6.02 36.24 -10.02
N ARG A 613 -5.17 36.19 -11.05
CA ARG A 613 -5.31 37.02 -12.26
C ARG A 613 -6.61 36.74 -13.00
N ALA A 614 -7.02 35.47 -13.10
CA ALA A 614 -8.30 35.11 -13.69
C ALA A 614 -9.49 35.72 -12.92
N LEU A 615 -9.45 35.76 -11.57
CA LEU A 615 -10.47 36.44 -10.78
C LEU A 615 -10.55 37.94 -11.08
N ARG A 616 -9.43 38.58 -11.43
CA ARG A 616 -9.41 40.00 -11.85
C ARG A 616 -10.14 40.23 -13.17
N ASP A 617 -10.15 39.28 -14.10
CA ASP A 617 -10.94 39.35 -15.34
C ASP A 617 -12.45 39.33 -15.09
N CYS A 618 -12.84 38.89 -13.89
CA CYS A 618 -14.20 38.92 -13.36
C CYS A 618 -14.45 40.10 -12.41
N GLY A 619 -13.54 41.07 -12.35
CA GLY A 619 -13.72 42.32 -11.62
C GLY A 619 -13.46 42.24 -10.12
N TYR A 620 -12.87 41.15 -9.62
CA TYR A 620 -12.51 41.07 -8.19
C TYR A 620 -11.42 42.09 -7.85
N THR A 621 -11.68 43.00 -6.91
CA THR A 621 -10.71 44.02 -6.46
C THR A 621 -10.18 43.77 -5.05
N GLY A 622 -10.74 42.80 -4.32
CA GLY A 622 -10.32 42.47 -2.97
C GLY A 622 -8.93 41.80 -2.88
N PRO A 623 -8.42 41.58 -1.67
CA PRO A 623 -7.17 40.86 -1.45
C PRO A 623 -7.33 39.37 -1.81
N TYR A 624 -6.26 38.74 -2.29
CA TYR A 624 -6.27 37.29 -2.47
C TYR A 624 -6.23 36.60 -1.10
N THR A 625 -6.78 35.39 -1.00
CA THR A 625 -7.11 34.79 0.29
C THR A 625 -6.61 33.37 0.43
N TYR A 626 -6.43 32.94 1.68
CA TYR A 626 -6.06 31.59 2.06
C TYR A 626 -6.96 31.10 3.19
N TRP A 627 -7.07 29.78 3.32
CA TRP A 627 -7.83 29.15 4.39
C TRP A 627 -6.88 28.49 5.40
N ASP A 628 -6.80 29.06 6.60
CA ASP A 628 -5.99 28.49 7.68
C ASP A 628 -6.74 27.36 8.39
N TRP A 629 -6.73 26.19 7.77
CA TRP A 629 -7.38 24.97 8.29
C TRP A 629 -6.75 24.44 9.59
N THR A 630 -5.59 24.97 10.03
CA THR A 630 -4.97 24.57 11.31
C THR A 630 -5.85 24.92 12.51
N LYS A 631 -6.80 25.85 12.32
CA LYS A 631 -7.78 26.28 13.32
C LYS A 631 -9.06 25.45 13.32
N ASP A 632 -9.21 24.50 12.38
CA ASP A 632 -10.45 23.77 12.13
C ASP A 632 -10.31 22.25 12.42
N THR A 633 -9.38 21.86 13.30
CA THR A 633 -9.12 20.46 13.67
C THR A 633 -10.28 19.78 14.40
N GLU A 634 -11.19 20.55 14.98
CA GLU A 634 -12.43 20.04 15.58
C GLU A 634 -13.49 19.67 14.53
N GLY A 635 -13.35 20.16 13.30
CA GLY A 635 -14.21 19.85 12.17
C GLY A 635 -14.21 20.92 11.08
N LEU A 636 -13.90 20.54 9.83
CA LEU A 636 -13.81 21.49 8.71
C LEU A 636 -15.16 22.13 8.38
N ARG A 637 -16.27 21.39 8.51
CA ARG A 637 -17.64 21.92 8.35
C ARG A 637 -18.00 23.04 9.30
N LEU A 638 -17.29 23.18 10.42
CA LEU A 638 -17.52 24.24 11.41
C LEU A 638 -16.81 25.54 11.03
N SER A 639 -15.86 25.47 10.10
CA SER A 639 -15.11 26.63 9.66
C SER A 639 -16.03 27.64 8.96
N PRO A 640 -15.89 28.95 9.22
CA PRO A 640 -16.64 29.99 8.50
C PRO A 640 -16.47 29.95 6.98
N VAL A 641 -15.40 29.32 6.47
CA VAL A 641 -15.23 29.10 5.03
C VAL A 641 -16.34 28.21 4.44
N MET A 642 -16.99 27.37 5.26
CA MET A 642 -18.09 26.49 4.85
C MET A 642 -19.47 27.14 5.04
N ALA A 643 -19.54 28.44 5.38
CA ALA A 643 -20.82 29.12 5.56
C ALA A 643 -21.66 29.13 4.28
N SER A 644 -22.98 29.10 4.42
CA SER A 644 -23.94 29.02 3.31
C SER A 644 -24.27 30.37 2.64
N GLU A 645 -23.75 31.48 3.15
CA GLU A 645 -24.00 32.82 2.58
C GLU A 645 -22.70 33.43 2.07
N ASN A 646 -21.76 33.73 2.99
CA ASN A 646 -20.44 34.29 2.66
C ASN A 646 -19.34 33.21 2.75
N GLY A 647 -19.62 32.01 2.26
CA GLY A 647 -18.70 30.87 2.28
C GLY A 647 -18.94 29.96 1.09
N PHE A 648 -18.42 28.74 1.15
CA PHE A 648 -18.37 27.79 0.04
C PHE A 648 -19.48 26.73 0.06
N GLY A 649 -20.43 26.86 1.00
CA GLY A 649 -21.50 25.87 1.19
C GLY A 649 -21.04 24.62 1.94
N GLY A 650 -21.99 23.77 2.29
CA GLY A 650 -21.82 22.61 3.16
C GLY A 650 -21.37 21.34 2.44
N ASN A 651 -21.67 20.20 3.07
CA ASN A 651 -21.36 18.86 2.57
C ASN A 651 -22.34 18.42 1.47
N GLY A 652 -21.96 17.40 0.69
CA GLY A 652 -22.85 16.76 -0.27
C GLY A 652 -24.10 16.17 0.40
N ASN A 653 -25.26 16.38 -0.21
CA ASN A 653 -26.55 15.92 0.29
C ASN A 653 -26.86 14.51 -0.26
N PRO A 654 -27.05 13.49 0.60
CA PRO A 654 -27.34 12.13 0.15
C PRO A 654 -28.70 11.98 -0.56
N ASP A 655 -29.63 12.91 -0.35
CA ASP A 655 -30.96 12.89 -0.97
C ASP A 655 -31.00 13.68 -2.30
N LYS A 656 -29.92 14.39 -2.65
CA LYS A 656 -29.78 15.15 -3.89
C LYS A 656 -28.52 14.71 -4.60
N THR A 657 -28.70 13.76 -5.51
CA THR A 657 -27.58 13.12 -6.19
C THR A 657 -27.68 13.20 -7.70
N GLU A 658 -26.52 13.14 -8.36
CA GLU A 658 -26.41 12.95 -9.80
C GLU A 658 -25.70 11.64 -10.09
N THR A 659 -26.28 10.82 -10.97
CA THR A 659 -25.65 9.58 -11.42
C THR A 659 -24.83 9.87 -12.67
N THR A 660 -23.55 9.54 -12.60
CA THR A 660 -22.62 9.63 -13.74
C THR A 660 -22.02 8.25 -14.02
N ALA A 661 -21.19 8.14 -15.07
CA ALA A 661 -20.42 6.93 -15.34
C ALA A 661 -19.47 6.56 -14.16
N GLY A 662 -19.12 7.51 -13.30
CA GLY A 662 -18.25 7.33 -12.14
C GLY A 662 -18.96 6.89 -10.86
N GLY A 663 -20.29 6.76 -10.88
CA GLY A 663 -21.10 6.46 -9.72
C GLY A 663 -22.04 7.61 -9.35
N THR A 664 -22.52 7.59 -8.11
CA THR A 664 -23.50 8.55 -7.59
C THR A 664 -22.79 9.68 -6.85
N LEU A 665 -22.90 10.90 -7.36
CA LEU A 665 -22.35 12.11 -6.77
C LEU A 665 -23.35 12.69 -5.76
N LYS A 666 -22.89 13.05 -4.55
CA LYS A 666 -23.72 13.74 -3.55
C LYS A 666 -23.54 15.24 -3.71
N CYS A 667 -24.53 15.90 -4.30
CA CYS A 667 -24.40 17.30 -4.70
C CYS A 667 -24.37 18.22 -3.48
N VAL A 668 -23.55 19.26 -3.54
CA VAL A 668 -23.66 20.41 -2.65
C VAL A 668 -24.97 21.13 -2.98
N THR A 669 -25.81 21.38 -1.99
CA THR A 669 -27.18 21.92 -2.19
C THR A 669 -27.43 23.26 -1.53
N ASP A 670 -26.43 23.80 -0.85
CA ASP A 670 -26.47 25.08 -0.17
C ASP A 670 -25.23 25.91 -0.49
N GLY A 671 -25.32 27.21 -0.21
CA GLY A 671 -24.24 28.13 -0.52
C GLY A 671 -24.20 28.61 -1.97
N PRO A 672 -23.32 29.58 -2.25
CA PRO A 672 -23.21 30.21 -3.57
C PRO A 672 -22.82 29.26 -4.70
N PHE A 673 -22.18 28.13 -4.37
CA PHE A 673 -21.72 27.14 -5.36
C PHE A 673 -22.67 25.94 -5.52
N ALA A 674 -23.87 25.96 -4.94
CA ALA A 674 -24.85 24.87 -5.07
C ALA A 674 -25.21 24.56 -6.53
N GLU A 675 -25.17 25.58 -7.40
CA GLU A 675 -25.47 25.47 -8.84
C GLU A 675 -24.20 25.43 -9.71
N LEU A 676 -23.00 25.35 -9.11
CA LEU A 676 -21.76 25.22 -9.85
C LEU A 676 -21.68 23.84 -10.50
N ARG A 677 -21.36 23.82 -11.80
CA ARG A 677 -21.26 22.59 -12.58
C ARG A 677 -19.92 22.45 -13.30
N PRO A 678 -18.90 21.83 -12.70
CA PRO A 678 -17.63 21.56 -13.40
C PRO A 678 -17.84 20.62 -14.59
N GLU A 679 -17.04 20.76 -15.65
CA GLU A 679 -17.20 19.97 -16.89
C GLU A 679 -16.35 18.69 -16.95
N TYR A 680 -15.31 18.60 -16.12
CA TYR A 680 -14.39 17.47 -16.11
C TYR A 680 -14.63 16.58 -14.89
N LEU A 681 -15.02 15.33 -15.12
CA LEU A 681 -15.13 14.33 -14.07
C LEU A 681 -14.11 13.21 -14.31
N GLU A 682 -13.23 12.99 -13.34
CA GLU A 682 -12.30 11.87 -13.38
C GLU A 682 -13.05 10.54 -13.21
N THR A 683 -13.24 9.85 -14.34
CA THR A 683 -13.80 8.50 -14.46
C THR A 683 -12.92 7.71 -15.44
N SER A 684 -13.06 6.38 -15.49
CA SER A 684 -12.32 5.55 -16.46
C SER A 684 -13.26 5.09 -17.59
N PRO A 685 -13.15 5.62 -18.83
CA PRO A 685 -12.30 6.73 -19.30
C PRO A 685 -12.86 8.11 -18.91
N ARG A 686 -12.00 9.14 -18.96
CA ARG A 686 -12.35 10.54 -18.65
C ARG A 686 -13.45 11.03 -19.57
N ASN A 687 -14.48 11.64 -18.99
CA ASN A 687 -15.57 12.22 -19.75
C ASN A 687 -15.60 13.73 -19.51
N LEU A 688 -15.56 14.47 -20.61
CA LEU A 688 -16.19 15.79 -20.63
C LEU A 688 -17.69 15.55 -20.51
N ILE A 689 -18.32 16.11 -19.48
CA ILE A 689 -19.76 15.96 -19.27
C ILE A 689 -20.45 17.15 -19.91
N ASP A 690 -21.23 16.89 -20.96
CA ASP A 690 -22.06 17.92 -21.59
C ASP A 690 -23.05 18.48 -20.57
N GLY A 691 -22.98 19.78 -20.29
CA GLY A 691 -23.71 20.43 -19.20
C GLY A 691 -23.11 20.27 -17.80
N GLY A 692 -21.95 19.64 -17.66
CA GLY A 692 -21.23 19.42 -16.40
C GLY A 692 -21.92 18.50 -15.41
N HIS A 693 -21.30 18.28 -14.26
CA HIS A 693 -21.86 17.56 -13.10
C HIS A 693 -22.00 18.49 -11.89
N CYS A 694 -22.87 18.17 -10.93
CA CYS A 694 -22.97 18.98 -9.71
C CYS A 694 -21.66 18.95 -8.90
N LEU A 695 -21.26 20.09 -8.33
CA LEU A 695 -20.20 20.13 -7.33
C LEU A 695 -20.55 19.15 -6.19
N HIS A 696 -19.62 18.26 -5.83
CA HIS A 696 -19.88 17.23 -4.81
C HIS A 696 -18.80 17.16 -3.72
N ARG A 697 -19.22 17.00 -2.47
CA ARG A 697 -18.32 16.83 -1.30
C ARG A 697 -18.71 15.58 -0.52
N ASN A 698 -17.75 15.01 0.20
CA ASN A 698 -18.00 13.83 1.05
C ASN A 698 -17.14 13.90 2.31
N LEU A 699 -17.42 14.88 3.16
CA LEU A 699 -16.65 15.15 4.39
C LEU A 699 -16.60 13.89 5.28
N PRO A 700 -15.42 13.26 5.49
CA PRO A 700 -15.31 12.09 6.35
C PRO A 700 -15.65 12.38 7.80
N GLU A 701 -15.51 13.61 8.29
CA GLU A 701 -15.91 13.94 9.67
C GLU A 701 -17.40 13.64 9.98
N VAL A 702 -18.25 13.62 8.94
CA VAL A 702 -19.69 13.32 9.07
C VAL A 702 -19.95 11.82 9.04
N ASN A 703 -19.22 11.09 8.19
CA ASN A 703 -19.50 9.68 7.91
C ASN A 703 -18.55 8.72 8.64
N GLU A 704 -17.34 9.17 8.96
CA GLU A 704 -16.15 8.44 9.45
C GLU A 704 -15.31 9.34 10.41
N PRO A 705 -15.86 9.75 11.57
CA PRO A 705 -15.24 10.76 12.45
C PRO A 705 -13.86 10.36 13.00
N GLU A 706 -13.59 9.07 13.15
CA GLU A 706 -12.28 8.55 13.59
C GLU A 706 -11.20 8.71 12.50
N ALA A 707 -11.58 8.55 11.23
CA ALA A 707 -10.68 8.80 10.10
C ALA A 707 -10.31 10.29 10.04
N PHE A 708 -11.32 11.16 10.20
CA PHE A 708 -11.08 12.60 10.30
C PHE A 708 -10.17 12.98 11.47
N ALA A 709 -10.43 12.45 12.68
CA ALA A 709 -9.60 12.73 13.85
C ALA A 709 -8.13 12.29 13.69
N THR A 710 -7.88 11.29 12.83
CA THR A 710 -6.52 10.86 12.49
C THR A 710 -5.86 11.84 11.53
N MET A 711 -6.58 12.25 10.48
CA MET A 711 -6.10 13.26 9.52
C MET A 711 -5.89 14.63 10.19
N ALA A 712 -6.76 15.03 11.11
CA ALA A 712 -6.67 16.31 11.84
C ALA A 712 -5.37 16.48 12.64
N LYS A 713 -4.65 15.40 12.94
CA LYS A 713 -3.33 15.48 13.58
C LYS A 713 -2.25 15.96 12.64
N THR A 714 -2.32 15.61 11.35
CA THR A 714 -1.30 15.98 10.36
C THR A 714 -1.42 17.46 9.99
N PHE A 715 -2.65 17.98 9.97
CA PHE A 715 -2.95 19.36 9.63
C PHE A 715 -3.24 20.23 10.89
N GLY A 716 -3.10 19.66 12.08
CA GLY A 716 -3.15 20.41 13.33
C GLY A 716 -1.81 21.07 13.67
N PRO A 717 -1.77 21.89 14.74
CA PRO A 717 -0.55 22.60 15.14
C PRO A 717 0.69 21.70 15.29
N GLU A 718 0.54 20.51 15.87
CA GLU A 718 1.63 19.54 16.06
C GLU A 718 2.20 19.03 14.72
N GLY A 719 1.33 18.60 13.80
CA GLY A 719 1.76 18.14 12.49
C GLY A 719 2.41 19.26 11.65
N ILE A 720 1.93 20.49 11.79
CA ILE A 720 2.57 21.65 11.16
C ILE A 720 3.94 21.94 11.76
N GLU A 721 4.09 21.89 13.08
CA GLU A 721 5.38 22.07 13.74
C GLU A 721 6.39 21.02 13.26
N GLU A 722 5.98 19.76 13.14
CA GLU A 722 6.81 18.68 12.61
C GLU A 722 7.27 18.95 11.17
N VAL A 723 6.35 19.36 10.29
CA VAL A 723 6.68 19.70 8.90
C VAL A 723 7.62 20.91 8.85
N GLN A 724 7.32 21.99 9.59
CA GLN A 724 8.13 23.21 9.61
C GLN A 724 9.55 22.98 10.17
N ALA A 725 9.71 22.04 11.10
CA ALA A 725 11.01 21.65 11.65
C ALA A 725 11.91 20.90 10.63
N SER A 726 11.40 20.57 9.43
CA SER A 726 12.19 19.89 8.41
C SER A 726 13.39 20.73 7.96
N GLY A 727 14.57 20.12 7.98
CA GLY A 727 15.84 20.82 7.76
C GLY A 727 16.18 21.15 6.31
N ASN A 728 15.70 20.35 5.33
CA ASN A 728 16.01 20.53 3.90
C ASN A 728 14.76 20.48 3.02
N TRP A 729 14.87 21.03 1.81
CA TRP A 729 13.79 21.16 0.81
C TRP A 729 13.08 19.85 0.50
N SER A 730 13.82 18.81 0.10
CA SER A 730 13.22 17.55 -0.33
C SER A 730 12.35 16.92 0.76
N HIS A 731 12.84 16.94 2.01
CA HIS A 731 12.06 16.45 3.14
C HIS A 731 10.87 17.36 3.42
N TYR A 732 11.06 18.68 3.46
CA TYR A 732 9.99 19.65 3.72
C TYR A 732 8.85 19.53 2.69
N SER A 733 9.17 19.58 1.40
CA SER A 733 8.21 19.50 0.30
C SER A 733 7.42 18.20 0.35
N ARG A 734 8.10 17.06 0.56
CA ARG A 734 7.45 15.74 0.62
C ARG A 734 6.57 15.57 1.86
N SER A 735 7.02 16.05 3.02
CA SER A 735 6.24 15.99 4.26
C SER A 735 5.03 16.93 4.21
N LEU A 736 5.15 18.10 3.59
CA LEU A 736 4.03 19.02 3.39
C LEU A 736 2.99 18.45 2.42
N GLU A 737 3.43 17.89 1.28
CA GLU A 737 2.57 17.29 0.26
C GLU A 737 1.84 16.03 0.78
N GLY A 738 2.60 15.11 1.39
CA GLY A 738 2.08 13.82 1.87
C GLY A 738 1.38 13.88 3.24
N GLY A 739 1.63 14.91 4.03
CA GLY A 739 1.01 15.13 5.33
C GLY A 739 -0.19 16.07 5.23
N PRO A 740 -0.05 17.36 5.60
CA PRO A 740 -1.18 18.28 5.68
C PRO A 740 -1.93 18.52 4.35
N HIS A 741 -1.24 18.62 3.22
CA HIS A 741 -1.89 18.78 1.90
C HIS A 741 -2.80 17.60 1.58
N GLY A 742 -2.27 16.38 1.53
CA GLY A 742 -3.05 15.18 1.24
C GLY A 742 -4.20 14.96 2.23
N SER A 743 -4.02 15.37 3.49
CA SER A 743 -5.03 15.23 4.54
C SER A 743 -6.23 16.16 4.35
N ILE A 744 -6.04 17.39 3.85
CA ILE A 744 -7.17 18.28 3.55
C ILE A 744 -7.91 17.83 2.29
N HIS A 745 -7.20 17.36 1.26
CA HIS A 745 -7.83 16.72 0.09
C HIS A 745 -8.77 15.59 0.54
N ALA A 746 -8.26 14.66 1.36
CA ALA A 746 -9.03 13.55 1.90
C ALA A 746 -10.16 13.99 2.85
N SER A 747 -9.96 15.05 3.63
CA SER A 747 -10.95 15.54 4.61
C SER A 747 -12.10 16.32 3.99
N LEU A 748 -11.92 16.89 2.79
CA LEU A 748 -13.03 17.44 2.00
C LEU A 748 -13.73 16.34 1.18
N GLY A 749 -12.95 15.39 0.67
CA GLY A 749 -13.43 14.32 -0.19
C GLY A 749 -14.13 14.85 -1.45
N GLY A 750 -14.89 13.99 -2.12
CA GLY A 750 -15.63 14.39 -3.33
C GLY A 750 -14.70 14.94 -4.41
N GLU A 751 -14.94 16.17 -4.86
CA GLU A 751 -14.13 16.87 -5.87
C GLU A 751 -12.68 17.05 -5.44
N MET A 752 -12.36 17.10 -4.14
CA MET A 752 -10.98 17.26 -3.68
C MET A 752 -10.14 15.97 -3.74
N ASN A 753 -10.74 14.80 -3.93
CA ASN A 753 -9.96 13.55 -4.04
C ASN A 753 -9.31 13.28 -5.40
N PRO A 754 -9.98 13.49 -6.55
CA PRO A 754 -9.40 13.22 -7.86
C PRO A 754 -8.32 14.24 -8.25
N THR A 755 -7.60 13.92 -9.31
CA THR A 755 -6.62 14.80 -9.97
C THR A 755 -7.27 15.99 -10.69
N THR A 756 -8.60 16.00 -10.84
CA THR A 756 -9.41 17.16 -11.25
C THR A 756 -9.81 18.05 -10.08
N SER A 757 -9.10 18.00 -8.95
CA SER A 757 -9.45 18.71 -7.71
C SER A 757 -9.63 20.23 -7.79
N PRO A 758 -9.09 20.98 -8.77
CA PRO A 758 -9.47 22.38 -8.96
C PRO A 758 -10.95 22.61 -9.34
N ASN A 759 -11.72 21.55 -9.62
CA ASN A 759 -13.18 21.58 -9.68
C ASN A 759 -13.82 22.07 -8.36
N GLU A 760 -13.12 21.91 -7.24
CA GLU A 760 -13.52 22.45 -5.95
C GLU A 760 -12.95 23.87 -5.79
N PRO A 761 -13.78 24.92 -5.68
CA PRO A 761 -13.28 26.27 -5.45
C PRO A 761 -12.39 26.44 -4.21
N LEU A 762 -12.57 25.63 -3.16
CA LEU A 762 -11.69 25.63 -1.97
C LEU A 762 -10.25 25.18 -2.26
N PHE A 763 -9.98 24.52 -3.39
CA PHE A 763 -8.64 24.11 -3.82
C PHE A 763 -7.66 25.29 -3.73
N PHE A 764 -8.04 26.46 -4.25
CA PHE A 764 -7.15 27.60 -4.33
C PHE A 764 -6.85 28.23 -2.96
N LEU A 765 -7.81 28.20 -2.03
CA LEU A 765 -7.60 28.67 -0.66
C LEU A 765 -6.73 27.68 0.13
N HIS A 766 -6.91 26.38 -0.11
CA HIS A 766 -6.07 25.33 0.44
C HIS A 766 -4.62 25.46 -0.03
N HIS A 767 -4.38 25.56 -1.34
CA HIS A 767 -3.03 25.73 -1.88
C HIS A 767 -2.40 27.08 -1.54
N ALA A 768 -3.19 28.14 -1.33
CA ALA A 768 -2.67 29.39 -0.79
C ALA A 768 -2.16 29.27 0.66
N GLN A 769 -2.76 28.38 1.47
CA GLN A 769 -2.27 28.03 2.80
C GLN A 769 -1.02 27.14 2.75
N ILE A 770 -0.97 26.18 1.81
CA ILE A 770 0.26 25.40 1.56
C ILE A 770 1.41 26.35 1.20
N ASP A 771 1.16 27.30 0.31
CA ASP A 771 2.14 28.32 -0.06
C ASP A 771 2.54 29.22 1.13
N ARG A 772 1.58 29.58 1.99
CA ARG A 772 1.86 30.34 3.22
C ARG A 772 2.80 29.57 4.15
N LEU A 773 2.55 28.28 4.37
CA LEU A 773 3.40 27.44 5.21
C LEU A 773 4.81 27.36 4.64
N TRP A 774 4.93 27.18 3.32
CA TRP A 774 6.22 27.19 2.64
C TRP A 774 6.94 28.54 2.76
N TRP A 775 6.23 29.66 2.60
CA TRP A 775 6.80 30.99 2.81
C TRP A 775 7.29 31.20 4.25
N LEU A 776 6.54 30.74 5.26
CA LEU A 776 6.97 30.79 6.66
C LEU A 776 8.26 29.99 6.88
N TRP A 777 8.35 28.79 6.30
CA TRP A 777 9.56 27.97 6.32
C TRP A 777 10.75 28.69 5.69
N GLN A 778 10.53 29.32 4.52
CA GLN A 778 11.58 30.07 3.82
C GLN A 778 12.08 31.27 4.62
N LYS A 779 11.20 31.91 5.42
CA LYS A 779 11.55 33.07 6.23
C LYS A 779 12.44 32.77 7.43
N GLU A 780 12.44 31.54 7.93
CA GLU A 780 13.34 31.15 9.02
C GLU A 780 14.81 31.14 8.61
N ASN A 781 15.09 30.90 7.32
CA ASN A 781 16.43 30.93 6.77
C ASN A 781 16.43 31.41 5.32
N SER A 782 17.00 32.58 5.07
CA SER A 782 16.99 33.23 3.75
C SER A 782 17.62 32.41 2.62
N THR A 783 18.45 31.40 2.91
CA THR A 783 18.97 30.49 1.87
C THR A 783 17.88 29.62 1.23
N ARG A 784 16.76 29.41 1.94
CA ARG A 784 15.61 28.60 1.49
C ARG A 784 14.84 29.23 0.33
N PHE A 785 15.05 30.51 0.03
CA PHE A 785 14.54 31.15 -1.19
C PHE A 785 15.24 30.71 -2.47
N THR A 786 16.29 29.91 -2.36
CA THR A 786 16.99 29.30 -3.51
C THR A 786 17.17 27.80 -3.35
N GLU A 787 16.63 27.23 -2.27
CA GLU A 787 16.76 25.80 -2.00
C GLU A 787 15.72 25.06 -2.82
N TYR A 788 16.18 24.33 -3.83
CA TYR A 788 15.36 23.52 -4.72
C TYR A 788 16.22 22.35 -5.17
N ASN A 789 15.86 21.14 -4.77
CA ASN A 789 16.62 19.93 -5.04
C ASN A 789 15.68 18.72 -5.18
N GLY A 790 16.23 17.63 -5.71
CA GLY A 790 15.50 16.41 -6.03
C GLY A 790 15.73 15.99 -7.49
N LEU A 791 15.09 14.89 -7.87
CA LEU A 791 15.08 14.38 -9.24
C LEU A 791 13.68 14.57 -9.81
N TYR A 792 13.59 14.98 -11.08
CA TYR A 792 12.31 15.03 -11.79
C TYR A 792 12.45 14.50 -13.21
N LYS A 793 11.34 14.04 -13.78
CA LYS A 793 11.25 13.62 -15.17
C LYS A 793 10.31 14.58 -15.89
N ASN A 794 10.85 15.40 -16.79
CA ASN A 794 10.02 16.27 -17.63
C ASN A 794 9.22 15.44 -18.65
N MET A 795 8.07 15.94 -19.14
CA MET A 795 7.16 15.20 -20.03
C MET A 795 7.81 14.68 -21.33
N ASN A 796 8.96 15.26 -21.73
CA ASN A 796 9.69 14.91 -22.95
C ASN A 796 11.03 14.20 -22.71
N GLN A 797 11.34 13.82 -21.47
CA GLN A 797 12.62 13.20 -21.12
C GLN A 797 12.46 11.72 -20.77
N THR A 798 13.45 10.91 -21.12
CA THR A 798 13.47 9.47 -20.85
C THR A 798 14.05 9.13 -19.47
N GLU A 799 15.00 9.93 -18.99
CA GLU A 799 15.70 9.77 -17.70
C GLU A 799 15.36 10.88 -16.70
N PRO A 800 15.28 10.60 -15.38
CA PRO A 800 15.20 11.62 -14.35
C PRO A 800 16.46 12.51 -14.34
N GLN A 801 16.27 13.82 -14.22
CA GLN A 801 17.37 14.79 -14.09
C GLN A 801 17.31 15.49 -12.74
N GLU A 802 18.46 15.95 -12.28
CA GLU A 802 18.51 16.89 -11.16
C GLU A 802 17.70 18.13 -11.50
N VAL A 803 16.84 18.52 -10.57
CA VAL A 803 16.01 19.71 -10.71
C VAL A 803 16.90 20.96 -10.69
N SER A 804 16.53 21.95 -11.49
CA SER A 804 17.20 23.23 -11.60
C SER A 804 16.23 24.36 -11.30
N LEU A 805 16.73 25.42 -10.67
CA LEU A 805 15.96 26.67 -10.55
C LEU A 805 15.58 27.26 -11.92
N ASP A 806 16.27 26.88 -12.99
CA ASP A 806 15.96 27.33 -14.35
C ASP A 806 14.97 26.39 -15.08
N ASP A 807 14.44 25.37 -14.39
CA ASP A 807 13.38 24.50 -14.92
C ASP A 807 12.10 25.31 -15.18
N ILE A 808 11.42 24.96 -16.27
CA ILE A 808 10.20 25.65 -16.72
C ILE A 808 8.98 25.08 -15.99
N LEU A 809 8.21 25.98 -15.37
CA LEU A 809 6.88 25.78 -14.82
C LEU A 809 5.83 25.99 -15.91
N MET A 810 5.48 24.92 -16.61
CA MET A 810 4.46 24.92 -17.67
C MET A 810 3.07 25.28 -17.13
N MET A 811 2.44 26.27 -17.73
CA MET A 811 1.05 26.67 -17.52
C MET A 811 0.15 26.27 -18.70
N GLY A 812 0.66 25.51 -19.67
CA GLY A 812 -0.16 24.87 -20.72
C GLY A 812 -0.97 25.84 -21.58
N GLY A 813 -0.62 27.13 -21.60
CA GLY A 813 -1.32 28.17 -22.34
C GLY A 813 -2.43 28.91 -21.59
N ILE A 814 -2.68 28.63 -20.30
CA ILE A 814 -3.60 29.45 -19.49
C ILE A 814 -2.99 30.81 -19.09
N ASP A 815 -1.66 30.86 -18.97
CA ASP A 815 -0.80 32.02 -18.69
C ASP A 815 0.63 31.70 -19.22
N ASP A 816 1.57 32.63 -19.06
CA ASP A 816 2.96 32.46 -19.47
C ASP A 816 3.67 31.37 -18.67
N ASP A 817 4.53 30.59 -19.33
CA ASP A 817 5.44 29.67 -18.64
C ASP A 817 6.56 30.49 -17.95
N VAL A 818 6.89 30.15 -16.70
CA VAL A 818 7.94 30.82 -15.91
C VAL A 818 8.98 29.82 -15.44
N THR A 819 10.11 30.26 -14.91
CA THR A 819 11.08 29.35 -14.28
C THR A 819 10.77 29.14 -12.80
N VAL A 820 11.27 28.05 -12.22
CA VAL A 820 11.21 27.83 -10.76
C VAL A 820 11.78 29.02 -10.00
N ARG A 821 12.91 29.57 -10.48
CA ARG A 821 13.57 30.75 -9.92
C ARG A 821 12.64 31.95 -9.78
N ASP A 822 11.80 32.17 -10.78
CA ASP A 822 10.90 33.34 -10.84
C ASP A 822 9.85 33.32 -9.72
N VAL A 823 9.61 32.14 -9.11
CA VAL A 823 8.53 31.93 -8.15
C VAL A 823 9.01 31.53 -6.76
N MET A 824 10.32 31.37 -6.55
CA MET A 824 10.84 30.95 -5.24
C MET A 824 10.63 31.99 -4.14
N ASP A 825 10.62 33.28 -4.47
CA ASP A 825 10.39 34.39 -3.54
C ASP A 825 9.10 35.12 -3.93
N PRO A 826 8.03 35.07 -3.10
CA PRO A 826 6.75 35.70 -3.44
C PRO A 826 6.81 37.23 -3.46
N THR A 827 7.91 37.83 -3.00
CA THR A 827 8.11 39.29 -2.98
C THR A 827 8.91 39.83 -4.17
N LYS A 828 9.21 38.99 -5.17
CA LYS A 828 10.05 39.34 -6.33
C LYS A 828 9.45 38.91 -7.66
N GLY A 829 9.97 39.53 -8.72
CA GLY A 829 9.79 39.06 -10.09
C GLY A 829 8.35 39.07 -10.58
N VAL A 830 7.89 37.93 -11.07
CA VAL A 830 6.52 37.74 -11.58
C VAL A 830 5.47 37.65 -10.47
N LEU A 831 5.91 37.59 -9.21
CA LEU A 831 5.12 37.60 -7.99
C LEU A 831 5.25 38.96 -7.30
N CYS A 832 4.29 39.29 -6.41
CA CYS A 832 4.38 40.47 -5.56
C CYS A 832 3.37 40.41 -4.40
N TYR A 833 3.59 39.51 -3.43
CA TYR A 833 2.71 39.38 -2.27
C TYR A 833 3.42 38.89 -1.00
N THR A 834 2.73 39.06 0.13
CA THR A 834 3.06 38.50 1.45
C THR A 834 1.80 37.89 2.09
N TYR A 835 1.94 37.28 3.26
CA TYR A 835 0.83 36.75 4.07
C TYR A 835 0.63 37.52 5.37
#